data_AF-A0A1Y1XHR7-F1
#
_entry.id   AF-A0A1Y1XHR7-F1
#
_cell.length_a   1.000
_cell.length_b   1.000
_cell.length_c   1.000
_cell.angle_alpha   90.00
_cell.angle_beta   90.00
_cell.angle_gamma   90.00
#
_symmetry.space_group_name_H-M   'P 1'
#
loop_
_entity.id
_entity.type
_entity.pdbx_description
1 polymer ?
#
loop_
_entity_poly.entity_id
_entity_poly.type
_entity_poly.pdbx_seq_one_letter_code
_entity_poly.pdbx_strand_id
1 'polypeptide(L)'
;MWFKNIIQPLIFIYCNIQLLFIINVFGVAIKTEKEFIDSITNKEDVLTINDNIEINQKNTLNITSSTLKILGKKKSITLKLLNDITLNFNTECQTIEIKDITIYGILQFNSNINIQFNNVNYNGIFISTNTNTSALASSSTSNIKYKFQIIKSNFILGDYLNNFKGFEINNYDIEISSSKFKGSNLFRTNLMTIKTISRSANTVNIKNSNFSGNYRNGGIQNEYANFTCTKTTFEKFYSTDNLNGGGALTFLNSDNTLKDIKFYDNYSESDGGSIAFHYTYLTNMNDLTFVNSTSKESGHAFAISSNDRYTTVTNIYNVYQKGYDGHLQLITDGTFFSSNGGNTIYVENYNGQYLSTGSVISLSGDTKAKFYNITMENVYIKGEHSVINANNPKEDGPNISFTYFSLHNVSIINEIYSPAIVSLSGGNFACTNCDIQNIKGLKSGLTYQDNNAMITFAYTNISNFQSTYPVPVFYVNVNIADNYITGDPNFYLVSSSVSNFYEDGVLFYHDHCNIKVSATQFYNIHSCHKYNNCNSDEMELSEEFESAIECSYNQNGSMRTITFENCEFDSIYGRVGFYIGESSIYFTNSKITNCYFERGLLYFNNEIETMGFFTFMNSEFTNNRSIQGTLIHYIYNSRWDIGYMPYTFMMTNSKFFNNSASYFGGLVYSNARDGINTSNIMSFTGCEFKNNTAILGNISYSYDINHEPRISTNNDWGWGWNFFGGGGGDNNGDTNTDEIDENSIEYLKKDKNNFVTNPTHISFDDVNNINETLVINSGDRITKEYSCSIYDDYENVFSISDDLSDLDMNSLIFYEISLNPLYNNTLKSKVYGTYKSFCHNNSCKFKNIRLVGHPGDYLLQLKINTFGPFFAFEKNTISINVKILECNLTEGSGYIYKDKDGSNIMSCISSSSSSSSSSSSSSSSILHIYIPVCEPACANNGKCVNDNLCDCSETKFTGNSCSTRYKQTRIKIIDIIIRITIAVLSVFIFVIIYGLFYFKDIDIIKAASYEFLNLILIGILFNFMNVAILTKETYKDSECIISCFISNIGFSLIFGSILTKTFRVYYIFRVLKKINKRMKFYTKYAPVLSLLTFHISTTVLFVSFNKIKSENGIDSNGREYVKCDYSKNEKLSFLINTFVIFIGSYFAYGINRINDRFKEPLTIPFYFYIIYTVALFLTVAINNKMGRTASSMYNNNVFLANNNWVTKSINNWVLKLEETDDKNEDEETS
;
A
#
# COMPACT_ATOMS: atom_id res chain seq x y z
N MET A 1 98.52 33.47 38.91
CA MET A 1 97.37 34.31 38.51
C MET A 1 96.27 33.57 37.72
N TRP A 2 96.55 32.42 37.09
CA TRP A 2 95.55 31.64 36.34
C TRP A 2 94.66 30.70 37.20
N PHE A 3 95.06 30.41 38.43
CA PHE A 3 94.38 29.43 39.30
C PHE A 3 93.24 30.01 40.17
N LYS A 4 93.10 31.34 40.24
CA LYS A 4 92.17 32.00 41.19
C LYS A 4 90.82 32.41 40.58
N ASN A 5 90.71 32.51 39.25
CA ASN A 5 89.50 33.04 38.59
C ASN A 5 88.59 31.98 37.95
N ILE A 6 88.99 30.69 37.93
CA ILE A 6 88.18 29.61 37.33
C ILE A 6 87.69 28.61 38.39
N ILE A 7 88.48 28.33 39.44
CA ILE A 7 88.15 27.29 40.43
C ILE A 7 87.19 27.80 41.51
N GLN A 8 87.20 29.10 41.84
CA GLN A 8 86.32 29.65 42.87
C GLN A 8 84.84 29.71 42.46
N PRO A 9 84.48 30.03 41.19
CA PRO A 9 83.11 29.87 40.70
C PRO A 9 82.69 28.41 40.58
N LEU A 10 83.59 27.50 40.17
CA LEU A 10 83.29 26.07 40.03
C LEU A 10 83.05 25.37 41.37
N ILE A 11 83.77 25.73 42.43
CA ILE A 11 83.54 25.20 43.78
C ILE A 11 82.26 25.81 44.38
N PHE A 12 81.95 27.08 44.11
CA PHE A 12 80.70 27.69 44.56
C PHE A 12 79.48 27.09 43.83
N ILE A 13 79.60 26.77 42.54
CA ILE A 13 78.58 26.05 41.77
C ILE A 13 78.48 24.58 42.22
N TYR A 14 79.60 23.89 42.46
CA TYR A 14 79.60 22.50 42.94
C TYR A 14 79.03 22.35 44.37
N CYS A 15 79.35 23.28 45.28
CA CYS A 15 78.76 23.29 46.63
C CYS A 15 77.29 23.69 46.61
N ASN A 16 76.84 24.61 45.74
CA ASN A 16 75.40 24.91 45.61
C ASN A 16 74.63 23.77 44.93
N ILE A 17 75.25 23.05 43.98
CA ILE A 17 74.66 21.84 43.37
C ILE A 17 74.55 20.70 44.39
N GLN A 18 75.54 20.50 45.27
CA GLN A 18 75.44 19.51 46.35
C GLN A 18 74.48 19.93 47.47
N LEU A 19 74.35 21.23 47.79
CA LEU A 19 73.35 21.70 48.75
C LEU A 19 71.92 21.56 48.20
N LEU A 20 71.72 21.77 46.89
CA LEU A 20 70.45 21.49 46.20
C LEU A 20 70.12 19.98 46.13
N PHE A 21 71.12 19.09 46.21
CA PHE A 21 70.90 17.64 46.26
C PHE A 21 70.59 17.11 47.67
N ILE A 22 70.87 17.87 48.74
CA ILE A 22 70.66 17.43 50.13
C ILE A 22 69.34 17.93 50.73
N ILE A 23 68.68 18.93 50.12
CA ILE A 23 67.27 19.24 50.42
C ILE A 23 66.37 18.34 49.56
N ASN A 24 66.57 17.03 49.64
CA ASN A 24 65.44 16.13 49.44
C ASN A 24 64.59 16.30 50.69
N VAL A 25 63.47 17.02 50.54
CA VAL A 25 62.41 17.05 51.55
C VAL A 25 62.17 15.60 51.97
N PHE A 26 62.57 15.25 53.19
CA PHE A 26 62.37 13.91 53.73
C PHE A 26 60.86 13.73 53.88
N GLY A 27 60.21 13.18 52.85
CA GLY A 27 58.83 12.73 52.98
C GLY A 27 58.76 11.71 54.11
N VAL A 28 57.72 11.79 54.94
CA VAL A 28 57.52 10.84 56.03
C VAL A 28 57.29 9.46 55.41
N ALA A 29 58.16 8.51 55.76
CA ALA A 29 58.08 7.14 55.29
C ALA A 29 57.01 6.39 56.09
N ILE A 30 55.92 6.01 55.44
CA ILE A 30 54.76 5.39 56.08
C ILE A 30 54.72 3.90 55.73
N LYS A 31 54.66 3.06 56.77
CA LYS A 31 54.57 1.60 56.68
C LYS A 31 53.31 1.04 57.35
N THR A 32 52.70 1.77 58.27
CA THR A 32 51.55 1.29 59.05
C THR A 32 50.35 2.24 58.97
N GLU A 33 49.14 1.73 59.24
CA GLU A 33 47.91 2.53 59.34
C GLU A 33 48.06 3.67 60.35
N LYS A 34 48.66 3.40 61.52
CA LYS A 34 48.87 4.40 62.57
C LYS A 34 49.77 5.53 62.09
N GLU A 35 50.90 5.21 61.45
CA GLU A 35 51.80 6.22 60.88
C GLU A 35 51.10 7.09 59.83
N PHE A 36 50.18 6.52 59.04
CA PHE A 36 49.39 7.27 58.07
C PHE A 36 48.47 8.30 58.74
N ILE A 37 47.72 7.85 59.75
CA ILE A 37 46.79 8.70 60.50
C ILE A 37 47.54 9.78 61.27
N ASP A 38 48.64 9.43 61.93
CA ASP A 38 49.48 10.37 62.68
C ASP A 38 50.06 11.43 61.72
N SER A 39 50.51 11.04 60.53
CA SER A 39 51.06 11.99 59.53
C SER A 39 50.00 12.95 58.97
N ILE A 40 48.78 12.47 58.72
CA ILE A 40 47.65 13.35 58.31
C ILE A 40 47.29 14.31 59.44
N THR A 41 47.24 13.83 60.68
CA THR A 41 46.89 14.65 61.87
C THR A 41 47.94 15.72 62.12
N ASN A 42 49.22 15.42 61.86
CA ASN A 42 50.35 16.35 61.97
C ASN A 42 50.48 17.30 60.76
N LYS A 43 49.59 17.21 59.76
CA LYS A 43 49.60 18.05 58.55
C LYS A 43 50.91 17.97 57.74
N GLU A 44 51.51 16.79 57.65
CA GLU A 44 52.71 16.56 56.84
C GLU A 44 52.44 16.77 55.34
N ASP A 45 53.31 17.51 54.65
CA ASP A 45 53.11 17.87 53.23
C ASP A 45 53.42 16.70 52.26
N VAL A 46 54.32 15.78 52.63
CA VAL A 46 54.78 14.70 51.74
C VAL A 46 54.76 13.36 52.47
N LEU A 47 53.86 12.48 52.03
CA LEU A 47 53.63 11.13 52.56
C LEU A 47 54.19 10.10 51.58
N THR A 48 55.22 9.35 51.97
CA THR A 48 55.81 8.29 51.13
C THR A 48 55.36 6.91 51.63
N ILE A 49 54.42 6.28 50.91
CA ILE A 49 53.87 4.97 51.25
C ILE A 49 54.84 3.87 50.81
N ASN A 50 55.41 3.14 51.77
CA ASN A 50 56.44 2.13 51.52
C ASN A 50 55.90 0.70 51.49
N ASP A 51 54.83 0.43 52.22
CA ASP A 51 54.20 -0.88 52.34
C ASP A 51 52.68 -0.77 52.09
N ASN A 52 52.00 -1.91 51.91
CA ASN A 52 50.55 -1.91 51.76
C ASN A 52 49.88 -1.50 53.07
N ILE A 53 48.94 -0.56 53.00
CA ILE A 53 48.21 -0.04 54.15
C ILE A 53 46.72 -0.31 53.95
N GLU A 54 46.11 -0.96 54.92
CA GLU A 54 44.65 -1.05 55.03
C GLU A 54 44.20 -0.15 56.19
N ILE A 55 43.25 0.75 55.93
CA ILE A 55 42.67 1.65 56.92
C ILE A 55 41.29 1.11 57.28
N ASN A 56 41.08 0.82 58.56
CA ASN A 56 39.86 0.18 59.07
C ASN A 56 39.25 0.99 60.22
N GLN A 57 38.96 2.26 59.96
CA GLN A 57 38.25 3.14 60.89
C GLN A 57 36.79 3.34 60.45
N LYS A 58 35.91 3.75 61.37
CA LYS A 58 34.50 4.03 61.02
C LYS A 58 34.25 5.47 60.53
N ASN A 59 35.26 6.34 60.65
CA ASN A 59 35.09 7.78 60.46
C ASN A 59 35.77 8.28 59.19
N THR A 60 35.22 9.34 58.59
CA THR A 60 35.85 10.14 57.54
C THR A 60 37.20 10.69 58.00
N LEU A 61 38.23 10.55 57.18
CA LEU A 61 39.56 11.11 57.43
C LEU A 61 39.68 12.49 56.78
N ASN A 62 39.64 13.55 57.59
CA ASN A 62 39.73 14.93 57.11
C ASN A 62 41.18 15.40 57.02
N ILE A 63 41.61 15.79 55.81
CA ILE A 63 42.94 16.33 55.53
C ILE A 63 42.87 17.86 55.53
N THR A 64 43.75 18.49 56.31
CA THR A 64 43.79 19.95 56.55
C THR A 64 45.18 20.57 56.31
N SER A 65 46.12 19.85 55.70
CA SER A 65 47.40 20.41 55.25
C SER A 65 47.18 21.31 54.03
N SER A 66 47.97 22.37 53.85
CA SER A 66 47.82 23.28 52.69
C SER A 66 48.28 22.65 51.38
N THR A 67 49.32 21.82 51.45
CA THR A 67 49.78 20.98 50.35
C THR A 67 49.84 19.53 50.81
N LEU A 68 49.56 18.58 49.93
CA LEU A 68 49.68 17.17 50.24
C LEU A 68 50.14 16.36 49.03
N LYS A 69 51.23 15.62 49.19
CA LYS A 69 51.72 14.66 48.22
C LYS A 69 51.66 13.25 48.78
N ILE A 70 50.90 12.36 48.17
CA ILE A 70 50.85 10.93 48.51
C ILE A 70 51.64 10.17 47.44
N LEU A 71 52.85 9.75 47.78
CA LEU A 71 53.80 9.12 46.87
C LEU A 71 53.95 7.65 47.24
N GLY A 72 53.57 6.73 46.34
CA GLY A 72 53.93 5.33 46.49
C GLY A 72 55.38 5.11 46.09
N LYS A 73 56.13 4.30 46.85
CA LYS A 73 57.49 3.89 46.44
C LYS A 73 57.49 3.13 45.11
N LYS A 74 56.39 2.47 44.78
CA LYS A 74 56.10 1.82 43.50
C LYS A 74 54.58 1.72 43.30
N LYS A 75 54.15 1.71 42.05
CA LYS A 75 52.72 1.63 41.65
C LYS A 75 51.94 0.48 42.30
N SER A 76 52.60 -0.65 42.59
CA SER A 76 51.95 -1.83 43.18
C SER A 76 51.61 -1.68 44.67
N ILE A 77 52.11 -0.65 45.35
CA ILE A 77 51.80 -0.40 46.75
C ILE A 77 50.35 0.05 46.86
N THR A 78 49.63 -0.53 47.81
CA THR A 78 48.19 -0.37 47.96
C THR A 78 47.85 0.41 49.23
N LEU A 79 47.05 1.45 49.10
CA LEU A 79 46.37 2.13 50.19
C LEU A 79 44.87 1.82 50.08
N LYS A 80 44.33 1.02 50.99
CA LYS A 80 42.97 0.52 50.93
C LYS A 80 42.14 1.05 52.10
N LEU A 81 41.11 1.82 51.78
CA LEU A 81 40.13 2.34 52.74
C LEU A 81 38.99 1.30 52.84
N LEU A 82 38.85 0.65 53.99
CA LEU A 82 37.79 -0.33 54.25
C LEU A 82 36.50 0.35 54.75
N ASN A 83 35.37 -0.34 54.75
CA ASN A 83 34.08 0.11 55.32
C ASN A 83 33.60 1.49 54.83
N ASP A 84 33.75 1.80 53.54
CA ASP A 84 33.31 3.06 52.95
C ASP A 84 33.92 4.32 53.62
N ILE A 85 35.12 4.20 54.19
CA ILE A 85 35.86 5.36 54.68
C ILE A 85 36.12 6.32 53.53
N THR A 86 35.75 7.58 53.76
CA THR A 86 36.05 8.69 52.85
C THR A 86 37.32 9.40 53.31
N LEU A 87 38.29 9.54 52.40
CA LEU A 87 39.43 10.43 52.56
C LEU A 87 39.03 11.81 52.03
N ASN A 88 38.75 12.73 52.95
CA ASN A 88 38.15 14.03 52.65
C ASN A 88 39.20 15.15 52.73
N PHE A 89 39.52 15.74 51.58
CA PHE A 89 40.44 16.86 51.44
C PHE A 89 39.66 18.17 51.59
N ASN A 90 39.79 18.80 52.77
CA ASN A 90 39.08 20.05 53.07
C ASN A 90 39.59 21.23 52.24
N THR A 91 38.86 22.34 52.31
CA THR A 91 39.16 23.61 51.62
C THR A 91 40.53 24.21 51.99
N GLU A 92 41.09 23.82 53.12
CA GLU A 92 42.45 24.21 53.54
C GLU A 92 43.53 23.58 52.62
N CYS A 93 43.26 22.42 52.02
CA CYS A 93 44.20 21.69 51.18
C CYS A 93 44.19 22.19 49.75
N GLN A 94 45.02 23.18 49.44
CA GLN A 94 45.02 23.81 48.13
C GLN A 94 45.62 22.93 47.04
N THR A 95 46.71 22.22 47.31
CA THR A 95 47.41 21.42 46.28
C THR A 95 47.57 19.97 46.70
N ILE A 96 47.10 19.05 45.86
CA ILE A 96 47.10 17.61 46.12
C ILE A 96 47.78 16.89 44.95
N GLU A 97 48.80 16.08 45.23
CA GLU A 97 49.47 15.23 44.24
C GLU A 97 49.47 13.77 44.72
N ILE A 98 48.83 12.86 43.98
CA ILE A 98 48.84 11.43 44.24
C ILE A 98 49.61 10.75 43.11
N LYS A 99 50.66 10.01 43.46
CA LYS A 99 51.60 9.49 42.46
C LYS A 99 52.11 8.09 42.77
N ASP A 100 52.25 7.28 41.72
CA ASP A 100 52.91 5.95 41.76
C ASP A 100 52.34 5.00 42.84
N ILE A 101 51.01 4.97 43.02
CA ILE A 101 50.34 4.18 44.07
C ILE A 101 49.04 3.55 43.56
N THR A 102 48.59 2.47 44.22
CA THR A 102 47.24 1.90 44.07
C THR A 102 46.38 2.33 45.26
N ILE A 103 45.19 2.87 45.01
CA ILE A 103 44.26 3.33 46.06
C ILE A 103 42.92 2.63 45.90
N TYR A 104 42.34 2.14 46.99
CA TYR A 104 40.97 1.66 47.06
C TYR A 104 40.15 2.51 48.04
N GLY A 105 38.93 2.89 47.65
CA GLY A 105 37.98 3.58 48.54
C GLY A 105 37.56 4.96 48.05
N ILE A 106 36.92 5.75 48.92
CA ILE A 106 36.24 7.00 48.53
C ILE A 106 37.15 8.20 48.75
N LEU A 107 37.30 9.07 47.74
CA LEU A 107 38.04 10.33 47.86
C LEU A 107 37.09 11.51 47.70
N GLN A 108 37.17 12.51 48.58
CA GLN A 108 36.34 13.72 48.48
C GLN A 108 37.22 14.96 48.46
N PHE A 109 37.01 15.84 47.49
CA PHE A 109 37.79 17.07 47.28
C PHE A 109 36.88 18.29 47.40
N ASN A 110 37.12 19.15 48.38
CA ASN A 110 36.31 20.34 48.65
C ASN A 110 37.10 21.61 48.33
N SER A 111 36.81 22.24 47.18
CA SER A 111 37.36 23.51 46.70
C SER A 111 38.90 23.59 46.73
N ASN A 112 39.58 22.50 46.37
CA ASN A 112 41.04 22.44 46.30
C ASN A 112 41.52 23.08 44.98
N ILE A 113 42.63 23.84 44.97
CA ILE A 113 43.07 24.60 43.78
C ILE A 113 43.68 23.69 42.71
N ASN A 114 44.50 22.72 43.08
CA ASN A 114 45.20 21.86 42.13
C ASN A 114 45.19 20.40 42.62
N ILE A 115 44.52 19.51 41.90
CA ILE A 115 44.44 18.08 42.20
C ILE A 115 45.11 17.32 41.06
N GLN A 116 46.10 16.48 41.35
CA GLN A 116 46.86 15.74 40.35
C GLN A 116 47.00 14.26 40.71
N PHE A 117 46.60 13.39 39.79
CA PHE A 117 46.86 11.95 39.80
C PHE A 117 47.89 11.61 38.72
N ASN A 118 49.00 10.97 39.09
CA ASN A 118 50.05 10.60 38.14
C ASN A 118 50.48 9.14 38.33
N ASN A 119 50.25 8.30 37.32
CA ASN A 119 50.55 6.88 37.35
C ASN A 119 49.88 6.12 38.51
N VAL A 120 48.63 6.46 38.81
CA VAL A 120 47.83 5.89 39.91
C VAL A 120 46.95 4.74 39.41
N ASN A 121 46.78 3.68 40.21
CA ASN A 121 45.71 2.71 40.03
C ASN A 121 44.61 3.00 41.08
N TYR A 122 43.52 3.62 40.67
CA TYR A 122 42.42 3.96 41.58
C TYR A 122 41.25 3.00 41.41
N ASN A 123 40.73 2.46 42.51
CA ASN A 123 39.53 1.63 42.54
C ASN A 123 38.56 2.16 43.61
N GLY A 124 37.55 2.90 43.18
CA GLY A 124 36.66 3.59 44.10
C GLY A 124 35.79 4.63 43.41
N ILE A 125 35.32 5.60 44.18
CA ILE A 125 34.51 6.73 43.72
C ILE A 125 35.12 7.99 44.31
N PHE A 126 35.25 9.04 43.49
CA PHE A 126 35.64 10.34 44.00
C PHE A 126 34.64 11.43 43.62
N ILE A 127 34.48 12.39 44.53
CA ILE A 127 33.63 13.56 44.38
C ILE A 127 34.51 14.79 44.55
N SER A 128 34.55 15.65 43.54
CA SER A 128 35.29 16.91 43.56
C SER A 128 34.34 18.06 43.37
N THR A 129 34.14 18.87 44.39
CA THR A 129 33.23 20.03 44.36
C THR A 129 33.97 21.30 44.68
N ASN A 130 33.97 22.25 43.75
CA ASN A 130 34.40 23.61 44.03
C ASN A 130 33.17 24.51 44.21
N THR A 131 32.98 24.99 45.44
CA THR A 131 31.86 25.84 45.85
C THR A 131 32.13 27.33 45.65
N ASN A 132 33.34 27.72 45.23
CA ASN A 132 33.75 29.13 45.13
C ASN A 132 33.26 29.75 43.81
N THR A 133 31.94 29.87 43.68
CA THR A 133 31.22 30.26 42.46
C THR A 133 31.46 31.72 42.06
N SER A 134 31.67 32.61 43.04
CA SER A 134 31.86 34.05 42.83
C SER A 134 33.17 34.40 42.13
N ALA A 135 34.22 33.58 42.32
CA ALA A 135 35.49 33.72 41.62
C ALA A 135 35.39 33.33 40.13
N LEU A 136 34.52 32.38 39.78
CA LEU A 136 34.36 31.86 38.42
C LEU A 136 33.55 32.79 37.51
N ALA A 137 32.54 33.47 38.05
CA ALA A 137 31.64 34.32 37.26
C ALA A 137 32.20 35.72 36.94
N SER A 138 33.23 36.18 37.66
CA SER A 138 33.60 37.61 37.69
C SER A 138 34.97 37.93 37.06
N SER A 139 35.72 36.97 36.54
CA SER A 139 37.12 37.25 36.22
C SER A 139 37.64 36.60 34.93
N SER A 140 37.68 37.39 33.86
CA SER A 140 38.75 37.31 32.87
C SER A 140 40.10 37.77 33.45
N THR A 141 40.13 38.28 34.69
CA THR A 141 41.29 38.94 35.32
C THR A 141 41.88 38.24 36.56
N SER A 142 41.22 37.22 37.14
CA SER A 142 41.79 36.47 38.28
C SER A 142 42.55 35.24 37.76
N ASN A 143 43.84 35.16 38.08
CA ASN A 143 44.76 34.14 37.57
C ASN A 143 44.59 32.75 38.22
N ILE A 144 43.64 32.57 39.13
CA ILE A 144 43.50 31.33 39.90
C ILE A 144 42.51 30.41 39.18
N LYS A 145 43.05 29.44 38.43
CA LYS A 145 42.27 28.36 37.81
C LYS A 145 42.34 27.10 38.66
N TYR A 146 41.18 26.56 39.01
CA TYR A 146 41.05 25.31 39.73
C TYR A 146 41.28 24.15 38.75
N LYS A 147 42.31 23.33 38.97
CA LYS A 147 42.75 22.29 38.03
C LYS A 147 42.61 20.89 38.62
N PHE A 148 42.14 19.95 37.80
CA PHE A 148 42.04 18.52 38.10
C PHE A 148 42.73 17.72 36.99
N GLN A 149 43.87 17.11 37.29
CA GLN A 149 44.70 16.41 36.31
C GLN A 149 44.79 14.91 36.60
N ILE A 150 44.56 14.07 35.60
CA ILE A 150 44.74 12.60 35.66
C ILE A 150 45.67 12.18 34.52
N ILE A 151 46.85 11.69 34.86
CA ILE A 151 47.92 11.41 33.89
C ILE A 151 48.39 9.97 34.07
N LYS A 152 48.47 9.19 32.98
CA LYS A 152 49.01 7.82 32.95
C LYS A 152 48.40 6.86 33.98
N SER A 153 47.15 7.09 34.36
CA SER A 153 46.50 6.40 35.48
C SER A 153 45.44 5.41 35.02
N ASN A 154 45.07 4.47 35.89
CA ASN A 154 44.03 3.47 35.66
C ASN A 154 42.96 3.60 36.74
N PHE A 155 41.74 3.92 36.37
CA PHE A 155 40.61 4.17 37.26
C PHE A 155 39.55 3.08 37.05
N ILE A 156 39.13 2.44 38.13
CA ILE A 156 38.06 1.44 38.15
C ILE A 156 36.98 1.98 39.07
N LEU A 157 35.76 2.08 38.57
CA LEU A 157 34.62 2.46 39.39
C LEU A 157 34.31 1.35 40.39
N GLY A 158 34.24 1.69 41.68
CA GLY A 158 33.99 0.72 42.75
C GLY A 158 32.56 0.18 42.75
N ASP A 159 32.37 -1.09 43.09
CA ASP A 159 31.06 -1.75 43.24
C ASP A 159 30.36 -1.47 44.59
N TYR A 160 31.03 -0.75 45.50
CA TYR A 160 30.81 -0.88 46.94
C TYR A 160 29.70 -0.02 47.56
N LEU A 161 28.85 0.68 46.80
CA LEU A 161 27.93 1.67 47.40
C LEU A 161 26.48 1.58 46.92
N ASN A 162 25.55 1.70 47.88
CA ASN A 162 24.12 1.95 47.67
C ASN A 162 23.82 3.30 46.98
N ASN A 163 24.82 4.16 46.85
CA ASN A 163 24.70 5.46 46.21
C ASN A 163 25.14 5.32 44.75
N PHE A 164 24.16 5.30 43.85
CA PHE A 164 24.31 5.26 42.39
C PHE A 164 25.08 6.48 41.83
N LYS A 165 26.37 6.64 42.18
CA LYS A 165 27.22 7.76 41.76
C LYS A 165 28.53 7.27 41.14
N GLY A 166 28.89 7.86 40.00
CA GLY A 166 30.20 7.73 39.36
C GLY A 166 31.23 8.72 39.89
N PHE A 167 32.26 9.00 39.08
CA PHE A 167 33.20 10.09 39.34
C PHE A 167 32.54 11.45 39.12
N GLU A 168 32.42 12.28 40.14
CA GLU A 168 31.73 13.58 40.06
C GLU A 168 32.74 14.73 40.15
N ILE A 169 32.79 15.62 39.15
CA ILE A 169 33.70 16.76 39.10
C ILE A 169 32.92 18.05 38.80
N ASN A 170 32.79 18.91 39.80
CA ASN A 170 32.01 20.13 39.73
C ASN A 170 32.92 21.36 39.82
N ASN A 171 32.90 22.19 38.77
CA ASN A 171 33.62 23.47 38.69
C ASN A 171 35.16 23.40 38.71
N TYR A 172 35.75 22.48 37.93
CA TYR A 172 37.20 22.41 37.66
C TYR A 172 37.55 22.48 36.17
N ASP A 173 38.75 22.98 35.85
CA ASP A 173 39.45 22.68 34.59
C ASP A 173 40.03 21.25 34.68
N ILE A 174 39.68 20.39 33.74
CA ILE A 174 40.01 18.96 33.79
C ILE A 174 41.00 18.61 32.67
N GLU A 175 42.06 17.88 33.02
CA GLU A 175 43.01 17.32 32.06
C GLU A 175 43.21 15.82 32.30
N ILE A 176 42.77 14.99 31.37
CA ILE A 176 42.95 13.53 31.40
C ILE A 176 43.87 13.15 30.24
N SER A 177 45.00 12.51 30.52
CA SER A 177 45.92 12.08 29.48
C SER A 177 46.49 10.68 29.70
N SER A 178 46.57 9.90 28.62
CA SER A 178 47.18 8.56 28.61
C SER A 178 46.61 7.61 29.68
N SER A 179 45.32 7.74 30.01
CA SER A 179 44.71 7.07 31.17
C SER A 179 43.64 6.06 30.75
N LYS A 180 43.31 5.13 31.64
CA LYS A 180 42.29 4.10 31.44
C LYS A 180 41.18 4.25 32.49
N PHE A 181 39.93 4.12 32.09
CA PHE A 181 38.77 4.14 32.97
C PHE A 181 37.91 2.92 32.68
N LYS A 182 37.44 2.25 33.74
CA LYS A 182 36.58 1.07 33.66
C LYS A 182 35.38 1.23 34.57
N GLY A 183 34.20 0.98 34.03
CA GLY A 183 32.93 0.90 34.74
C GLY A 183 32.87 -0.24 35.75
N SER A 184 31.82 -0.20 36.56
CA SER A 184 31.53 -1.14 37.63
C SER A 184 30.42 -2.12 37.20
N ASN A 185 29.89 -2.87 38.15
CA ASN A 185 28.69 -3.68 37.95
C ASN A 185 27.39 -2.93 38.25
N LEU A 186 27.47 -1.65 38.63
CA LEU A 186 26.33 -0.79 38.95
C LEU A 186 25.60 -0.36 37.67
N PHE A 187 24.27 -0.47 37.68
CA PHE A 187 23.41 0.03 36.61
C PHE A 187 22.98 1.48 36.88
N ARG A 188 22.51 2.19 35.84
CA ARG A 188 21.91 3.54 35.96
C ARG A 188 22.84 4.59 36.55
N THR A 189 24.13 4.49 36.25
CA THR A 189 25.15 5.45 36.69
C THR A 189 26.05 5.82 35.54
N ASN A 190 26.34 7.11 35.42
CA ASN A 190 27.41 7.57 34.55
C ASN A 190 28.77 7.24 35.18
N LEU A 191 29.73 6.84 34.37
CA LEU A 191 31.12 6.62 34.80
C LEU A 191 31.70 7.93 35.34
N MET A 192 31.42 9.04 34.66
CA MET A 192 31.88 10.37 35.04
C MET A 192 30.80 11.43 34.78
N THR A 193 30.60 12.33 35.73
CA THR A 193 29.72 13.48 35.61
C THR A 193 30.51 14.76 35.88
N ILE A 194 30.48 15.68 34.91
CA ILE A 194 31.17 16.95 34.94
C ILE A 194 30.11 18.05 34.87
N LYS A 195 30.06 18.93 35.87
CA LYS A 195 29.10 20.04 35.91
C LYS A 195 29.80 21.37 36.18
N THR A 196 29.40 22.40 35.45
CA THR A 196 29.82 23.78 35.72
C THR A 196 28.63 24.70 35.95
N ILE A 197 28.83 25.76 36.75
CA ILE A 197 27.74 26.69 37.12
C ILE A 197 27.33 27.60 35.95
N SER A 198 28.26 27.90 35.05
CA SER A 198 28.03 28.80 33.93
C SER A 198 28.68 28.28 32.65
N ARG A 199 28.12 28.75 31.52
CA ARG A 199 28.58 28.47 30.17
C ARG A 199 30.06 28.80 29.99
N SER A 200 30.82 27.80 29.53
CA SER A 200 32.22 27.94 29.09
C SER A 200 33.19 28.44 30.15
N ALA A 201 32.84 28.36 31.44
CA ALA A 201 33.73 28.78 32.52
C ALA A 201 34.98 27.88 32.60
N ASN A 202 34.81 26.59 32.32
CA ASN A 202 35.87 25.60 32.47
C ASN A 202 36.06 24.77 31.21
N THR A 203 37.23 24.18 31.13
CA THR A 203 37.68 23.33 30.03
C THR A 203 37.89 21.89 30.50
N VAL A 204 37.46 20.93 29.68
CA VAL A 204 37.69 19.49 29.87
C VAL A 204 38.53 19.02 28.71
N ASN A 205 39.71 18.46 28.97
CA ASN A 205 40.65 18.04 27.95
C ASN A 205 41.05 16.58 28.14
N ILE A 206 40.62 15.70 27.24
CA ILE A 206 40.89 14.26 27.28
C ILE A 206 41.77 13.87 26.09
N LYS A 207 42.91 13.21 26.35
CA LYS A 207 43.86 12.81 25.29
C LYS A 207 44.38 11.39 25.47
N ASN A 208 44.52 10.65 24.37
CA ASN A 208 45.20 9.35 24.33
C ASN A 208 44.67 8.36 25.40
N SER A 209 43.37 8.35 25.69
CA SER A 209 42.81 7.60 26.82
C SER A 209 41.85 6.49 26.38
N ASN A 210 41.52 5.56 27.28
CA ASN A 210 40.54 4.50 27.03
C ASN A 210 39.47 4.49 28.13
N PHE A 211 38.21 4.44 27.74
CA PHE A 211 37.05 4.43 28.64
C PHE A 211 36.18 3.21 28.31
N SER A 212 35.83 2.41 29.31
CA SER A 212 34.93 1.26 29.13
C SER A 212 33.80 1.25 30.16
N GLY A 213 32.56 1.05 29.71
CA GLY A 213 31.37 1.07 30.57
C GLY A 213 30.90 -0.30 31.10
N ASN A 214 31.57 -1.39 30.71
CA ASN A 214 31.24 -2.77 31.10
C ASN A 214 29.77 -3.18 30.82
N TYR A 215 29.12 -2.58 29.82
CA TYR A 215 27.70 -2.70 29.44
C TYR A 215 26.71 -2.39 30.57
N ARG A 216 27.11 -1.59 31.57
CA ARG A 216 26.27 -1.30 32.75
C ARG A 216 26.24 0.16 33.16
N ASN A 217 27.31 0.89 32.87
CA ASN A 217 27.41 2.31 33.14
C ASN A 217 27.23 3.13 31.86
N GLY A 218 26.63 4.30 31.99
CA GLY A 218 26.76 5.38 31.01
C GLY A 218 28.18 5.96 31.05
N GLY A 219 28.58 6.70 30.03
CA GLY A 219 29.95 7.22 29.94
C GLY A 219 30.16 8.55 30.66
N ILE A 220 30.53 9.58 29.91
CA ILE A 220 30.82 10.91 30.45
C ILE A 220 29.65 11.84 30.17
N GLN A 221 29.05 12.38 31.23
CA GLN A 221 28.09 13.47 31.13
C GLN A 221 28.78 14.81 31.38
N ASN A 222 28.69 15.73 30.43
CA ASN A 222 29.30 17.06 30.50
C ASN A 222 28.23 18.15 30.40
N GLU A 223 28.13 18.98 31.44
CA GLU A 223 27.15 20.06 31.55
C GLU A 223 27.89 21.41 31.67
N TYR A 224 27.64 22.33 30.73
CA TYR A 224 28.16 23.71 30.66
C TYR A 224 29.68 23.91 30.43
N ALA A 225 30.51 22.86 30.43
CA ALA A 225 31.95 22.99 30.21
C ALA A 225 32.37 22.81 28.75
N ASN A 226 33.44 23.48 28.33
CA ASN A 226 34.01 23.31 26.99
C ASN A 226 34.79 22.00 26.92
N PHE A 227 34.36 21.06 26.08
CA PHE A 227 34.88 19.70 26.05
C PHE A 227 35.78 19.47 24.82
N THR A 228 37.02 19.06 25.05
CA THR A 228 37.97 18.66 24.01
C THR A 228 38.43 17.22 24.25
N CYS A 229 38.22 16.34 23.27
CA CYS A 229 38.65 14.94 23.37
C CYS A 229 39.42 14.53 22.10
N THR A 230 40.59 13.94 22.28
CA THR A 230 41.48 13.53 21.18
C THR A 230 42.03 12.12 21.37
N LYS A 231 42.14 11.34 20.29
CA LYS A 231 42.84 10.04 20.28
C LYS A 231 42.34 9.08 21.36
N THR A 232 41.03 9.00 21.57
CA THR A 232 40.43 8.32 22.72
C THR A 232 39.46 7.23 22.26
N THR A 233 39.36 6.15 23.02
CA THR A 233 38.43 5.04 22.75
C THR A 233 37.36 4.96 23.84
N PHE A 234 36.11 4.77 23.44
CA PHE A 234 34.95 4.54 24.30
C PHE A 234 34.29 3.21 23.91
N GLU A 235 34.25 2.25 24.82
CA GLU A 235 33.73 0.92 24.53
C GLU A 235 32.74 0.39 25.57
N LYS A 236 31.73 -0.36 25.12
CA LYS A 236 30.84 -1.13 26.00
C LYS A 236 30.10 -0.26 27.01
N PHE A 237 29.59 0.89 26.59
CA PHE A 237 28.73 1.71 27.45
C PHE A 237 27.25 1.33 27.31
N TYR A 238 26.49 1.52 28.38
CA TYR A 238 25.05 1.29 28.44
C TYR A 238 24.39 2.44 29.20
N SER A 239 23.63 3.28 28.49
CA SER A 239 22.86 4.37 29.08
C SER A 239 21.39 3.98 29.19
N THR A 240 20.78 4.16 30.37
CA THR A 240 19.33 3.98 30.57
C THR A 240 18.60 5.29 30.31
N ASP A 241 17.28 5.24 30.10
CA ASP A 241 16.45 6.44 29.84
C ASP A 241 16.69 7.60 30.86
N ASN A 242 16.97 7.28 32.12
CA ASN A 242 17.22 8.27 33.18
C ASN A 242 18.56 9.03 33.07
N LEU A 243 19.45 8.65 32.16
CA LEU A 243 20.79 9.25 32.03
C LEU A 243 20.87 10.27 30.87
N ASN A 244 19.73 10.64 30.29
CA ASN A 244 19.60 11.62 29.20
C ASN A 244 20.38 11.21 27.95
N GLY A 245 20.19 9.97 27.49
CA GLY A 245 20.79 9.48 26.24
C GLY A 245 22.30 9.27 26.30
N GLY A 246 22.92 9.09 25.13
CA GLY A 246 24.38 9.07 24.96
C GLY A 246 25.05 7.92 25.70
N GLY A 247 25.17 6.74 25.08
CA GLY A 247 25.85 5.60 25.70
C GLY A 247 27.21 5.99 26.30
N ALA A 248 28.09 6.56 25.47
CA ALA A 248 29.44 6.94 25.86
C ALA A 248 29.60 8.41 26.27
N LEU A 249 28.89 9.34 25.64
CA LEU A 249 29.05 10.78 25.85
C LEU A 249 27.69 11.48 25.84
N THR A 250 27.43 12.30 26.85
CA THR A 250 26.22 13.13 26.93
C THR A 250 26.63 14.58 27.16
N PHE A 251 26.31 15.46 26.22
CA PHE A 251 26.66 16.88 26.24
C PHE A 251 25.42 17.73 26.48
N LEU A 252 25.48 18.61 27.47
CA LEU A 252 24.42 19.54 27.82
C LEU A 252 24.98 20.96 27.83
N ASN A 253 24.41 21.87 27.04
CA ASN A 253 24.76 23.31 27.04
C ASN A 253 26.28 23.59 26.92
N SER A 254 26.98 22.93 26.00
CA SER A 254 28.45 22.96 25.90
C SER A 254 28.97 23.23 24.49
N ASP A 255 30.22 23.70 24.41
CA ASP A 255 31.04 23.73 23.19
C ASP A 255 31.95 22.49 23.15
N ASN A 256 31.96 21.76 22.05
CA ASN A 256 32.57 20.44 21.98
C ASN A 256 33.55 20.32 20.79
N THR A 257 34.68 19.67 21.01
CA THR A 257 35.67 19.33 19.97
C THR A 257 36.13 17.89 20.14
N LEU A 258 35.76 17.02 19.21
CA LEU A 258 36.06 15.59 19.21
C LEU A 258 36.95 15.27 18.00
N LYS A 259 38.12 14.67 18.22
CA LYS A 259 39.05 14.31 17.14
C LYS A 259 39.70 12.94 17.31
N ASP A 260 39.70 12.09 16.28
CA ASP A 260 40.33 10.75 16.33
C ASP A 260 39.76 9.93 17.49
N ILE A 261 38.44 9.70 17.47
CA ILE A 261 37.73 8.99 18.55
C ILE A 261 37.07 7.73 17.99
N LYS A 262 37.15 6.64 18.77
CA LYS A 262 36.58 5.34 18.43
C LYS A 262 35.51 4.94 19.44
N PHE A 263 34.35 4.55 18.94
CA PHE A 263 33.19 4.07 19.70
C PHE A 263 32.90 2.61 19.34
N TYR A 264 32.92 1.72 20.33
CA TYR A 264 32.71 0.28 20.14
C TYR A 264 31.60 -0.26 21.05
N ASP A 265 30.60 -0.93 20.47
CA ASP A 265 29.57 -1.66 21.21
C ASP A 265 28.86 -0.82 22.29
N ASN A 266 28.50 0.43 21.96
CA ASN A 266 27.79 1.32 22.89
C ASN A 266 26.29 1.24 22.63
N TYR A 267 25.51 1.19 23.71
CA TYR A 267 24.05 1.14 23.66
C TYR A 267 23.43 2.22 24.54
N SER A 268 22.31 2.79 24.09
CA SER A 268 21.47 3.70 24.88
C SER A 268 20.01 3.29 24.77
N GLU A 269 19.28 3.27 25.89
CA GLU A 269 17.82 3.11 25.89
C GLU A 269 17.11 4.37 25.37
N SER A 270 17.77 5.53 25.46
CA SER A 270 17.30 6.81 24.94
C SER A 270 18.14 7.28 23.74
N ASP A 271 17.88 8.48 23.23
CA ASP A 271 18.55 9.08 22.08
C ASP A 271 20.09 9.04 22.14
N GLY A 272 20.75 8.76 21.02
CA GLY A 272 22.20 8.80 20.90
C GLY A 272 22.88 7.55 21.44
N GLY A 273 23.08 6.53 20.60
CA GLY A 273 23.67 5.26 21.03
C GLY A 273 25.10 5.40 21.55
N SER A 274 25.91 6.27 20.95
CA SER A 274 27.22 6.67 21.51
C SER A 274 27.24 8.08 22.07
N ILE A 275 26.64 9.05 21.38
CA ILE A 275 26.71 10.46 21.77
C ILE A 275 25.32 11.11 21.77
N ALA A 276 24.98 11.85 22.82
CA ALA A 276 23.79 12.71 22.84
C ALA A 276 24.19 14.18 23.03
N PHE A 277 23.65 15.06 22.20
CA PHE A 277 23.84 16.51 22.28
C PHE A 277 22.50 17.17 22.66
N HIS A 278 22.46 17.85 23.79
CA HIS A 278 21.32 18.60 24.29
C HIS A 278 21.67 20.08 24.41
N TYR A 279 21.04 20.90 23.55
CA TYR A 279 21.19 22.37 23.57
C TYR A 279 22.65 22.84 23.48
N THR A 280 23.49 22.10 22.75
CA THR A 280 24.91 22.45 22.56
C THR A 280 25.05 23.64 21.60
N TYR A 281 26.12 24.42 21.73
CA TYR A 281 26.26 25.65 20.94
C TYR A 281 27.05 25.41 19.66
N LEU A 282 28.32 25.01 19.79
CA LEU A 282 29.19 24.63 18.69
C LEU A 282 29.84 23.27 18.98
N THR A 283 29.62 22.31 18.09
CA THR A 283 30.24 20.99 18.16
C THR A 283 31.05 20.73 16.89
N ASN A 284 32.34 20.43 17.05
CA ASN A 284 33.23 20.03 15.96
C ASN A 284 33.68 18.59 16.15
N MET A 285 33.43 17.74 15.15
CA MET A 285 33.76 16.33 15.15
C MET A 285 34.64 15.99 13.94
N ASN A 286 35.76 15.32 14.15
CA ASN A 286 36.68 14.95 13.07
C ASN A 286 37.29 13.56 13.31
N ASP A 287 37.44 12.75 12.27
CA ASP A 287 38.08 11.44 12.33
C ASP A 287 37.39 10.53 13.37
N LEU A 288 36.10 10.27 13.20
CA LEU A 288 35.31 9.44 14.13
C LEU A 288 35.07 8.04 13.57
N THR A 289 35.07 7.04 14.44
CA THR A 289 34.72 5.65 14.10
C THR A 289 33.64 5.14 15.04
N PHE A 290 32.51 4.70 14.49
CA PHE A 290 31.43 4.04 15.22
C PHE A 290 31.33 2.58 14.77
N VAL A 291 31.38 1.64 15.71
CA VAL A 291 31.21 0.21 15.43
C VAL A 291 30.19 -0.35 16.40
N ASN A 292 29.09 -0.87 15.84
CA ASN A 292 28.00 -1.48 16.61
C ASN A 292 27.43 -0.56 17.72
N SER A 293 27.38 0.74 17.44
CA SER A 293 26.65 1.70 18.26
C SER A 293 25.15 1.57 17.99
N THR A 294 24.32 1.54 19.03
CA THR A 294 22.87 1.32 18.92
C THR A 294 22.10 2.16 19.95
N SER A 295 20.90 2.59 19.60
CA SER A 295 19.95 3.26 20.50
C SER A 295 18.57 2.62 20.33
N LYS A 296 17.74 2.64 21.37
CA LYS A 296 16.35 2.18 21.31
C LYS A 296 15.36 3.27 20.87
N GLU A 297 15.63 4.55 21.16
CA GLU A 297 14.77 5.67 20.72
C GLU A 297 15.20 6.15 19.33
N SER A 298 16.30 6.91 19.25
CA SER A 298 16.81 7.41 17.97
C SER A 298 18.33 7.66 17.98
N GLY A 299 18.94 7.78 16.80
CA GLY A 299 20.34 8.22 16.67
C GLY A 299 21.35 7.17 17.12
N HIS A 300 21.54 6.07 16.39
CA HIS A 300 22.46 5.01 16.86
C HIS A 300 23.91 5.47 17.05
N ALA A 301 24.47 6.29 16.16
CA ALA A 301 25.79 6.89 16.41
C ALA A 301 25.64 8.07 17.37
N PHE A 302 24.85 9.07 16.99
CA PHE A 302 24.57 10.21 17.85
C PHE A 302 23.19 10.84 17.63
N ALA A 303 22.73 11.62 18.60
CA ALA A 303 21.49 12.38 18.53
C ALA A 303 21.73 13.85 18.90
N ILE A 304 21.01 14.76 18.23
CA ILE A 304 21.06 16.21 18.47
C ILE A 304 19.66 16.67 18.82
N SER A 305 19.52 17.34 19.95
CA SER A 305 18.27 17.94 20.39
C SER A 305 18.46 19.42 20.71
N SER A 306 17.56 20.23 20.19
CA SER A 306 17.48 21.65 20.49
C SER A 306 16.03 22.08 20.69
N ASN A 307 15.83 23.32 21.13
CA ASN A 307 14.50 23.91 21.29
C ASN A 307 14.43 25.23 20.54
N ASP A 308 13.28 25.88 20.54
CA ASP A 308 13.05 27.11 19.75
C ASP A 308 13.94 28.29 20.18
N ARG A 309 14.58 28.21 21.35
CA ARG A 309 15.46 29.27 21.87
C ARG A 309 16.94 29.04 21.55
N TYR A 310 17.33 27.83 21.18
CA TYR A 310 18.72 27.46 20.99
C TYR A 310 18.90 26.75 19.65
N THR A 311 19.75 27.29 18.79
CA THR A 311 20.19 26.60 17.58
C THR A 311 21.52 25.92 17.86
N THR A 312 21.60 24.61 17.61
CA THR A 312 22.86 23.85 17.73
C THR A 312 23.58 23.84 16.39
N VAL A 313 24.85 24.22 16.38
CA VAL A 313 25.72 24.12 15.20
C VAL A 313 26.66 22.94 15.35
N THR A 314 26.59 21.97 14.43
CA THR A 314 27.42 20.76 14.46
C THR A 314 28.13 20.56 13.14
N ASN A 315 29.47 20.54 13.18
CA ASN A 315 30.33 20.26 12.03
C ASN A 315 31.00 18.89 12.20
N ILE A 316 30.92 18.05 11.18
CA ILE A 316 31.32 16.65 11.22
C ILE A 316 32.17 16.33 10.00
N TYR A 317 33.38 15.82 10.22
CA TYR A 317 34.34 15.50 9.17
C TYR A 317 34.87 14.08 9.34
N ASN A 318 35.05 13.36 8.23
CA ASN A 318 35.73 12.06 8.18
C ASN A 318 35.16 11.04 9.18
N VAL A 319 33.95 10.56 8.91
CA VAL A 319 33.27 9.61 9.79
C VAL A 319 33.16 8.25 9.13
N TYR A 320 33.54 7.21 9.86
CA TYR A 320 33.31 5.82 9.49
C TYR A 320 32.32 5.19 10.45
N GLN A 321 31.26 4.58 9.92
CA GLN A 321 30.28 3.82 10.69
C GLN A 321 30.15 2.41 10.14
N LYS A 322 30.28 1.43 11.03
CA LYS A 322 29.94 0.03 10.75
C LYS A 322 28.84 -0.42 11.72
N GLY A 323 27.64 -0.62 11.18
CA GLY A 323 26.51 -1.15 11.95
C GLY A 323 26.63 -2.67 12.17
N TYR A 324 25.51 -3.26 12.58
CA TYR A 324 25.39 -4.70 12.79
C TYR A 324 25.01 -5.37 11.47
N ASP A 325 25.76 -6.41 11.07
CA ASP A 325 25.57 -7.15 9.81
C ASP A 325 24.28 -7.99 9.79
N GLY A 326 23.70 -8.28 10.96
CA GLY A 326 22.39 -8.92 11.03
C GLY A 326 21.24 -7.91 10.91
N HIS A 327 20.10 -8.37 10.40
CA HIS A 327 18.86 -7.59 10.42
C HIS A 327 18.40 -7.39 11.88
N LEU A 328 18.60 -6.18 12.42
CA LEU A 328 18.06 -5.80 13.73
C LEU A 328 16.53 -5.83 13.66
N GLN A 329 15.89 -6.41 14.67
CA GLN A 329 14.42 -6.41 14.77
C GLN A 329 13.84 -5.06 15.22
N LEU A 330 14.69 -4.22 15.83
CA LEU A 330 14.34 -2.90 16.34
C LEU A 330 14.04 -1.95 15.17
N ILE A 331 12.92 -1.24 15.27
CA ILE A 331 12.57 -0.13 14.37
C ILE A 331 12.91 1.13 15.14
N THR A 332 14.01 1.77 14.79
CA THR A 332 14.49 3.00 15.43
C THR A 332 14.87 4.01 14.38
N ASP A 333 14.69 5.29 14.70
CA ASP A 333 15.02 6.36 13.77
C ASP A 333 16.50 6.76 13.85
N GLY A 334 17.10 7.09 12.71
CA GLY A 334 18.44 7.63 12.60
C GLY A 334 19.58 6.68 13.00
N THR A 335 19.94 5.68 12.18
CA THR A 335 21.15 4.86 12.44
C THR A 335 22.42 5.68 12.50
N PHE A 336 22.56 6.65 11.60
CA PHE A 336 23.68 7.56 11.68
C PHE A 336 23.38 8.59 12.76
N PHE A 337 22.39 9.44 12.53
CA PHE A 337 21.96 10.37 13.56
C PHE A 337 20.49 10.76 13.48
N SER A 338 19.99 11.25 14.61
CA SER A 338 18.72 11.95 14.72
C SER A 338 18.95 13.41 15.12
N SER A 339 18.13 14.32 14.61
CA SER A 339 18.15 15.75 14.92
C SER A 339 16.74 16.24 15.18
N ASN A 340 16.49 16.82 16.35
CA ASN A 340 15.24 17.45 16.70
C ASN A 340 15.44 18.95 16.98
N GLY A 341 14.68 19.81 16.29
CA GLY A 341 14.69 21.26 16.42
C GLY A 341 15.39 22.01 15.27
N GLY A 342 15.63 23.32 15.47
CA GLY A 342 16.22 24.22 14.48
C GLY A 342 17.75 24.11 14.39
N ASN A 343 18.28 22.91 14.14
CA ASN A 343 19.72 22.64 14.15
C ASN A 343 20.39 23.03 12.83
N THR A 344 21.68 23.39 12.87
CA THR A 344 22.53 23.54 11.69
C THR A 344 23.60 22.47 11.68
N ILE A 345 23.58 21.61 10.67
CA ILE A 345 24.42 20.42 10.58
C ILE A 345 25.22 20.46 9.28
N TYR A 346 26.54 20.26 9.38
CA TYR A 346 27.43 20.10 8.24
C TYR A 346 28.19 18.78 8.38
N VAL A 347 28.08 17.91 7.38
CA VAL A 347 28.76 16.61 7.33
C VAL A 347 29.57 16.49 6.05
N GLU A 348 30.84 16.12 6.19
CA GLU A 348 31.77 15.91 5.09
C GLU A 348 32.52 14.58 5.24
N ASN A 349 32.60 13.80 4.16
CA ASN A 349 33.30 12.50 4.11
C ASN A 349 32.73 11.47 5.11
N TYR A 350 31.47 11.08 4.94
CA TYR A 350 30.85 10.00 5.72
C TYR A 350 30.87 8.69 4.92
N ASN A 351 31.26 7.59 5.56
CA ASN A 351 31.17 6.24 5.02
C ASN A 351 30.46 5.32 6.03
N GLY A 352 29.27 4.85 5.67
CA GLY A 352 28.45 3.94 6.45
C GLY A 352 28.27 2.58 5.79
N GLN A 353 28.46 1.49 6.54
CA GLN A 353 28.25 0.12 6.09
C GLN A 353 27.37 -0.68 7.06
N TYR A 354 26.53 -1.57 6.54
CA TYR A 354 25.66 -2.47 7.31
C TYR A 354 24.71 -1.70 8.25
N LEU A 355 23.98 -0.74 7.68
CA LEU A 355 23.08 0.14 8.42
C LEU A 355 21.69 -0.52 8.49
N SER A 356 21.31 -1.06 9.65
CA SER A 356 20.02 -1.76 9.84
C SER A 356 19.11 -0.98 10.79
N THR A 357 17.95 -0.53 10.33
CA THR A 357 17.20 0.54 11.04
C THR A 357 15.74 0.73 10.58
N GLY A 358 15.04 1.68 11.22
CA GLY A 358 13.95 2.44 10.59
C GLY A 358 14.53 3.41 9.57
N SER A 359 15.05 4.56 10.00
CA SER A 359 15.72 5.54 9.13
C SER A 359 17.23 5.65 9.36
N VAL A 360 18.04 6.06 8.37
CA VAL A 360 19.50 6.27 8.56
C VAL A 360 19.76 7.66 9.11
N ILE A 361 19.07 8.67 8.59
CA ILE A 361 19.09 10.05 9.04
C ILE A 361 17.65 10.42 9.37
N SER A 362 17.41 10.89 10.59
CA SER A 362 16.10 11.37 11.03
C SER A 362 16.16 12.83 11.43
N LEU A 363 15.34 13.67 10.84
CA LEU A 363 15.30 15.11 11.08
C LEU A 363 13.88 15.52 11.45
N SER A 364 13.70 16.22 12.57
CA SER A 364 12.43 16.80 12.97
C SER A 364 12.55 18.30 13.22
N GLY A 365 11.53 19.07 12.81
CA GLY A 365 11.55 20.53 12.82
C GLY A 365 12.39 21.16 11.69
N ASP A 366 12.79 22.42 11.86
CA ASP A 366 13.40 23.23 10.78
C ASP A 366 14.93 23.09 10.69
N THR A 367 15.42 21.85 10.65
CA THR A 367 16.87 21.57 10.58
C THR A 367 17.46 22.01 9.23
N LYS A 368 18.61 22.70 9.26
CA LYS A 368 19.44 23.05 8.10
C LYS A 368 20.63 22.10 8.01
N ALA A 369 20.58 21.14 7.08
CA ALA A 369 21.60 20.10 6.95
C ALA A 369 22.30 20.15 5.58
N LYS A 370 23.62 20.14 5.58
CA LYS A 370 24.47 20.07 4.39
C LYS A 370 25.39 18.86 4.47
N PHE A 371 25.37 18.06 3.41
CA PHE A 371 26.08 16.80 3.30
C PHE A 371 26.95 16.78 2.06
N TYR A 372 28.25 16.51 2.23
CA TYR A 372 29.22 16.47 1.15
C TYR A 372 30.01 15.17 1.18
N ASN A 373 30.09 14.49 0.03
CA ASN A 373 30.83 13.22 -0.13
C ASN A 373 30.38 12.15 0.88
N ILE A 374 29.15 11.66 0.70
CA ILE A 374 28.50 10.70 1.60
C ILE A 374 28.38 9.36 0.87
N THR A 375 28.86 8.28 1.47
CA THR A 375 28.72 6.91 0.95
C THR A 375 27.98 6.03 1.96
N MET A 376 26.97 5.31 1.50
CA MET A 376 26.20 4.33 2.28
C MET A 376 26.08 3.02 1.52
N GLU A 377 26.44 1.91 2.17
CA GLU A 377 26.44 0.58 1.56
C GLU A 377 25.74 -0.43 2.48
N ASN A 378 24.95 -1.34 1.89
CA ASN A 378 24.24 -2.40 2.60
C ASN A 378 23.30 -1.81 3.67
N VAL A 379 22.30 -1.06 3.21
CA VAL A 379 21.30 -0.42 4.06
C VAL A 379 20.06 -1.30 4.14
N TYR A 380 19.58 -1.55 5.35
CA TYR A 380 18.38 -2.33 5.63
C TYR A 380 17.36 -1.46 6.37
N ILE A 381 16.22 -1.24 5.73
CA ILE A 381 15.13 -0.37 6.22
C ILE A 381 13.93 -1.24 6.58
N LYS A 382 13.30 -0.93 7.71
CA LYS A 382 12.09 -1.60 8.20
C LYS A 382 11.00 -0.61 8.58
N GLY A 383 9.76 -0.95 8.27
CA GLY A 383 8.59 -0.10 8.53
C GLY A 383 8.48 1.08 7.56
N GLU A 384 7.69 2.09 7.91
CA GLU A 384 7.37 3.28 7.09
C GLU A 384 8.50 4.33 7.05
N HIS A 385 9.75 3.88 6.98
CA HIS A 385 10.90 4.78 7.04
C HIS A 385 11.63 4.84 5.70
N SER A 386 12.67 5.67 5.63
CA SER A 386 13.56 5.87 4.48
C SER A 386 14.99 6.06 4.95
N VAL A 387 15.98 6.06 4.03
CA VAL A 387 17.34 6.51 4.38
C VAL A 387 17.30 7.89 5.05
N ILE A 388 16.48 8.81 4.56
CA ILE A 388 16.35 10.18 5.07
C ILE A 388 14.89 10.46 5.43
N ASN A 389 14.57 10.39 6.72
CA ASN A 389 13.25 10.73 7.21
C ASN A 389 13.24 12.15 7.77
N ALA A 390 12.34 12.99 7.28
CA ALA A 390 12.23 14.39 7.64
C ALA A 390 10.76 14.74 7.92
N ASN A 391 10.41 14.90 9.19
CA ASN A 391 9.01 15.02 9.62
C ASN A 391 8.78 16.18 10.60
N ASN A 392 7.50 16.44 10.91
CA ASN A 392 7.08 17.43 11.90
C ASN A 392 7.72 18.83 11.67
N PRO A 393 7.50 19.45 10.50
CA PRO A 393 7.98 20.81 10.24
C PRO A 393 7.34 21.78 11.25
N LYS A 394 8.07 22.81 11.68
CA LYS A 394 7.51 23.83 12.61
C LYS A 394 7.06 25.07 11.87
N GLU A 395 7.88 25.58 10.94
CA GLU A 395 7.55 26.71 10.08
C GLU A 395 7.73 26.34 8.61
N ASP A 396 8.97 26.40 8.11
CA ASP A 396 9.30 26.12 6.72
C ASP A 396 9.67 24.65 6.48
N GLY A 397 9.89 23.87 7.54
CA GLY A 397 10.41 22.52 7.47
C GLY A 397 11.93 22.45 7.26
N PRO A 398 12.50 21.23 7.20
CA PRO A 398 13.95 21.05 7.11
C PRO A 398 14.51 21.43 5.73
N ASN A 399 15.72 22.01 5.69
CA ASN A 399 16.45 22.33 4.47
C ASN A 399 17.70 21.45 4.36
N ILE A 400 17.63 20.43 3.51
CA ILE A 400 18.56 19.32 3.40
C ILE A 400 19.22 19.37 2.02
N SER A 401 20.55 19.32 1.97
CA SER A 401 21.28 19.24 0.71
C SER A 401 22.39 18.19 0.74
N PHE A 402 22.42 17.34 -0.27
CA PHE A 402 23.45 16.35 -0.54
C PHE A 402 24.23 16.72 -1.81
N THR A 403 25.55 16.63 -1.76
CA THR A 403 26.44 16.78 -2.91
C THR A 403 27.44 15.62 -2.92
N TYR A 404 27.51 14.88 -4.02
CA TYR A 404 28.29 13.64 -4.12
C TYR A 404 27.81 12.55 -3.14
N PHE A 405 26.56 12.10 -3.32
CA PHE A 405 25.95 11.04 -2.50
C PHE A 405 25.96 9.71 -3.25
N SER A 406 26.51 8.67 -2.63
CA SER A 406 26.53 7.30 -3.14
C SER A 406 25.73 6.39 -2.22
N LEU A 407 24.70 5.72 -2.73
CA LEU A 407 23.82 4.81 -1.99
C LEU A 407 23.69 3.48 -2.71
N HIS A 408 24.24 2.41 -2.15
CA HIS A 408 24.28 1.09 -2.77
C HIS A 408 23.68 0.01 -1.88
N ASN A 409 22.97 -0.93 -2.50
CA ASN A 409 22.41 -2.14 -1.87
C ASN A 409 21.44 -1.79 -0.72
N VAL A 410 20.27 -1.27 -1.07
CA VAL A 410 19.20 -0.96 -0.10
C VAL A 410 18.17 -2.08 -0.12
N SER A 411 17.85 -2.63 1.04
CA SER A 411 16.81 -3.63 1.22
C SER A 411 15.72 -3.10 2.15
N ILE A 412 14.47 -3.09 1.68
CA ILE A 412 13.32 -2.54 2.40
C ILE A 412 12.33 -3.66 2.69
N ILE A 413 11.99 -3.88 3.95
CA ILE A 413 10.96 -4.84 4.34
C ILE A 413 9.81 -4.09 5.00
N ASN A 414 8.73 -3.89 4.23
CA ASN A 414 7.51 -3.26 4.71
C ASN A 414 6.26 -3.87 4.05
N GLU A 415 5.17 -3.95 4.81
CA GLU A 415 3.85 -4.43 4.34
C GLU A 415 3.00 -3.32 3.71
N ILE A 416 3.42 -2.07 3.91
CA ILE A 416 2.84 -0.84 3.38
C ILE A 416 3.91 -0.04 2.64
N TYR A 417 3.49 1.03 1.96
CA TYR A 417 4.40 1.86 1.19
C TYR A 417 5.55 2.40 2.07
N SER A 418 6.79 2.30 1.59
CA SER A 418 7.96 2.91 2.23
C SER A 418 8.91 3.49 1.18
N PRO A 419 9.26 4.78 1.27
CA PRO A 419 10.24 5.37 0.37
C PRO A 419 11.66 4.89 0.70
N ALA A 420 12.45 4.56 -0.31
CA ALA A 420 13.82 4.11 -0.13
C ALA A 420 14.75 5.24 0.30
N ILE A 421 14.68 6.40 -0.37
CA ILE A 421 15.68 7.46 -0.25
C ILE A 421 15.25 8.49 0.77
N VAL A 422 14.09 9.11 0.54
CA VAL A 422 13.66 10.26 1.34
C VAL A 422 12.15 10.27 1.56
N SER A 423 11.76 10.52 2.81
CA SER A 423 10.41 10.89 3.22
C SER A 423 10.45 12.31 3.76
N LEU A 424 9.70 13.23 3.15
CA LEU A 424 9.76 14.65 3.49
C LEU A 424 8.35 15.21 3.72
N SER A 425 8.12 15.69 4.94
CA SER A 425 6.92 16.43 5.33
C SER A 425 7.23 17.91 5.51
N GLY A 426 6.99 18.71 4.48
CA GLY A 426 7.45 20.10 4.38
C GLY A 426 8.97 20.28 4.21
N GLY A 427 9.43 21.49 3.89
CA GLY A 427 10.86 21.79 3.71
C GLY A 427 11.42 21.52 2.31
N ASN A 428 12.75 21.56 2.19
CA ASN A 428 13.48 21.41 0.94
C ASN A 428 14.51 20.28 1.04
N PHE A 429 14.50 19.35 0.09
CA PHE A 429 15.54 18.35 -0.10
C PHE A 429 16.17 18.49 -1.48
N ALA A 430 17.50 18.54 -1.54
CA ALA A 430 18.26 18.57 -2.80
C ALA A 430 19.38 17.53 -2.82
N CYS A 431 19.45 16.70 -3.87
CA CYS A 431 20.56 15.77 -4.13
C CYS A 431 21.22 16.11 -5.46
N THR A 432 22.51 16.47 -5.43
CA THR A 432 23.29 16.86 -6.62
C THR A 432 24.49 15.94 -6.82
N ASN A 433 24.73 15.47 -8.05
CA ASN A 433 25.82 14.56 -8.40
C ASN A 433 25.75 13.24 -7.60
N CYS A 434 24.59 12.60 -7.58
CA CYS A 434 24.33 11.42 -6.76
C CYS A 434 24.35 10.12 -7.59
N ASP A 435 24.79 9.01 -7.01
CA ASP A 435 24.75 7.66 -7.60
C ASP A 435 24.01 6.70 -6.66
N ILE A 436 22.86 6.21 -7.09
CA ILE A 436 21.93 5.41 -6.29
C ILE A 436 21.65 4.11 -7.03
N GLN A 437 22.02 2.97 -6.43
CA GLN A 437 21.99 1.68 -7.12
C GLN A 437 21.50 0.53 -6.22
N ASN A 438 20.86 -0.46 -6.85
CA ASN A 438 20.47 -1.73 -6.24
C ASN A 438 19.53 -1.55 -5.04
N ILE A 439 18.34 -0.99 -5.31
CA ILE A 439 17.29 -0.84 -4.30
C ILE A 439 16.28 -1.96 -4.50
N LYS A 440 15.94 -2.66 -3.42
CA LYS A 440 14.96 -3.74 -3.43
C LYS A 440 13.99 -3.61 -2.26
N GLY A 441 12.69 -3.71 -2.53
CA GLY A 441 11.67 -3.80 -1.48
C GLY A 441 10.41 -4.56 -1.88
N LEU A 442 9.52 -4.73 -0.91
CA LEU A 442 8.21 -5.34 -1.13
C LEU A 442 7.23 -4.32 -1.72
N LYS A 443 6.83 -3.32 -0.92
CA LYS A 443 6.02 -2.16 -1.33
C LYS A 443 6.84 -0.90 -1.14
N SER A 444 7.87 -0.71 -1.95
CA SER A 444 8.81 0.41 -1.78
C SER A 444 8.78 1.32 -2.98
N GLY A 445 8.80 2.63 -2.75
CA GLY A 445 9.15 3.63 -3.76
C GLY A 445 10.53 4.22 -3.50
N LEU A 446 10.86 5.34 -4.13
CA LEU A 446 12.10 6.10 -3.90
C LEU A 446 11.86 7.31 -3.01
N THR A 447 10.75 8.02 -3.20
CA THR A 447 10.46 9.25 -2.47
C THR A 447 9.04 9.27 -1.94
N TYR A 448 8.86 9.89 -0.78
CA TYR A 448 7.56 10.30 -0.28
C TYR A 448 7.60 11.79 0.04
N GLN A 449 6.58 12.50 -0.41
CA GLN A 449 6.46 13.93 -0.22
C GLN A 449 5.03 14.26 0.19
N ASP A 450 4.87 15.03 1.26
CA ASP A 450 3.58 15.62 1.65
C ASP A 450 3.72 17.12 1.98
N ASN A 451 2.58 17.78 2.25
CA ASN A 451 2.51 19.21 2.59
C ASN A 451 3.19 20.11 1.53
N ASN A 452 3.95 21.13 1.94
CA ASN A 452 4.68 22.06 1.06
C ASN A 452 6.12 21.61 0.75
N ALA A 453 6.42 20.32 0.86
CA ALA A 453 7.78 19.84 0.63
C ALA A 453 8.24 20.07 -0.83
N MET A 454 9.55 20.26 -1.00
CA MET A 454 10.21 20.37 -2.29
C MET A 454 11.35 19.37 -2.40
N ILE A 455 11.32 18.49 -3.40
CA ILE A 455 12.35 17.48 -3.65
C ILE A 455 13.04 17.78 -4.99
N THR A 456 14.37 17.87 -4.99
CA THR A 456 15.19 18.11 -6.17
C THR A 456 16.28 17.06 -6.32
N PHE A 457 16.33 16.38 -7.47
CA PHE A 457 17.45 15.57 -7.91
C PHE A 457 18.10 16.22 -9.13
N ALA A 458 19.42 16.43 -9.07
CA ALA A 458 20.19 17.05 -10.15
C ALA A 458 21.47 16.25 -10.44
N TYR A 459 21.72 15.92 -11.71
CA TYR A 459 22.89 15.12 -12.10
C TYR A 459 22.96 13.79 -11.35
N THR A 460 21.83 13.13 -11.18
CA THR A 460 21.71 11.91 -10.38
C THR A 460 21.52 10.70 -11.28
N ASN A 461 22.27 9.63 -10.99
CA ASN A 461 22.07 8.32 -11.61
C ASN A 461 21.33 7.40 -10.63
N ILE A 462 20.16 6.92 -11.01
CA ILE A 462 19.34 5.97 -10.24
C ILE A 462 19.19 4.69 -11.08
N SER A 463 19.66 3.56 -10.57
CA SER A 463 19.60 2.30 -11.32
C SER A 463 19.28 1.06 -10.48
N ASN A 464 18.74 0.03 -11.13
CA ASN A 464 18.46 -1.29 -10.55
C ASN A 464 17.52 -1.19 -9.33
N PHE A 465 16.35 -0.63 -9.55
CA PHE A 465 15.28 -0.58 -8.55
C PHE A 465 14.29 -1.74 -8.76
N GLN A 466 13.90 -2.39 -7.67
CA GLN A 466 12.95 -3.51 -7.70
C GLN A 466 11.94 -3.38 -6.57
N SER A 467 10.65 -3.35 -6.92
CA SER A 467 9.53 -3.51 -5.98
C SER A 467 8.78 -4.80 -6.32
N THR A 468 8.24 -5.48 -5.31
CA THR A 468 7.47 -6.72 -5.50
C THR A 468 6.00 -6.44 -5.80
N TYR A 469 5.53 -5.23 -5.44
CA TYR A 469 4.16 -4.77 -5.67
C TYR A 469 4.20 -3.48 -6.50
N PRO A 470 3.13 -3.23 -7.27
CA PRO A 470 3.01 -2.00 -8.05
C PRO A 470 2.71 -0.85 -7.10
N VAL A 471 3.68 0.06 -6.95
CA VAL A 471 3.56 1.26 -6.12
C VAL A 471 4.16 2.43 -6.88
N PRO A 472 3.92 3.68 -6.45
CA PRO A 472 4.60 4.82 -7.03
C PRO A 472 6.10 4.83 -6.72
N VAL A 473 6.94 5.07 -7.73
CA VAL A 473 8.37 5.32 -7.52
C VAL A 473 8.57 6.66 -6.83
N PHE A 474 8.06 7.73 -7.42
CA PHE A 474 8.10 9.07 -6.88
C PHE A 474 6.71 9.43 -6.40
N TYR A 475 6.47 9.26 -5.10
CA TYR A 475 5.16 9.48 -4.50
C TYR A 475 5.05 10.87 -3.89
N VAL A 476 4.13 11.68 -4.41
CA VAL A 476 3.71 12.95 -3.80
C VAL A 476 2.25 12.84 -3.38
N ASN A 477 1.98 12.90 -2.07
CA ASN A 477 0.64 12.81 -1.51
C ASN A 477 0.37 14.03 -0.61
N VAL A 478 -0.31 15.04 -1.16
CA VAL A 478 -0.58 16.28 -0.42
C VAL A 478 -2.04 16.27 0.02
N ASN A 479 -2.28 15.98 1.30
CA ASN A 479 -3.61 16.05 1.90
C ASN A 479 -4.00 17.51 2.20
N ILE A 480 -4.87 18.11 1.40
CA ILE A 480 -5.28 19.53 1.53
C ILE A 480 -6.42 19.74 2.53
N ALA A 481 -6.56 18.89 3.54
CA ALA A 481 -7.52 19.17 4.61
C ALA A 481 -7.22 20.50 5.33
N ASP A 482 -5.96 20.96 5.33
CA ASP A 482 -5.51 22.14 6.05
C ASP A 482 -5.29 23.35 5.13
N ASN A 483 -6.22 24.32 5.18
CA ASN A 483 -6.21 25.59 4.43
C ASN A 483 -5.01 26.54 4.69
N TYR A 484 -3.95 26.09 5.37
CA TYR A 484 -2.84 26.93 5.84
C TYR A 484 -1.51 26.73 5.10
N ILE A 485 -1.48 25.95 4.03
CA ILE A 485 -0.23 25.67 3.30
C ILE A 485 0.13 26.86 2.39
N THR A 486 1.19 27.61 2.75
CA THR A 486 1.63 28.84 2.07
C THR A 486 2.65 28.61 0.94
N GLY A 487 2.93 27.36 0.55
CA GLY A 487 3.87 27.02 -0.51
C GLY A 487 3.36 25.91 -1.43
N ASP A 488 3.66 26.02 -2.72
CA ASP A 488 3.35 24.96 -3.68
C ASP A 488 4.38 23.83 -3.57
N PRO A 489 3.96 22.58 -3.31
CA PRO A 489 4.86 21.45 -3.35
C PRO A 489 5.40 21.29 -4.77
N ASN A 490 6.71 21.07 -4.89
CA ASN A 490 7.36 20.91 -6.19
C ASN A 490 8.33 19.73 -6.20
N PHE A 491 8.36 18.98 -7.30
CA PHE A 491 9.33 17.92 -7.55
C PHE A 491 10.17 18.25 -8.78
N TYR A 492 11.49 18.22 -8.65
CA TYR A 492 12.44 18.51 -9.72
C TYR A 492 13.38 17.33 -9.97
N LEU A 493 13.47 16.90 -11.23
CA LEU A 493 14.45 15.90 -11.69
C LEU A 493 15.18 16.44 -12.92
N VAL A 494 16.46 16.78 -12.75
CA VAL A 494 17.22 17.58 -13.73
C VAL A 494 18.50 16.85 -14.12
N SER A 495 18.79 16.76 -15.43
CA SER A 495 20.05 16.21 -15.96
C SER A 495 20.41 14.82 -15.40
N SER A 496 19.41 13.96 -15.18
CA SER A 496 19.54 12.71 -14.43
C SER A 496 19.30 11.48 -15.32
N SER A 497 19.63 10.30 -14.81
CA SER A 497 19.41 9.00 -15.48
C SER A 497 18.67 8.07 -14.54
N VAL A 498 17.58 7.48 -15.00
CA VAL A 498 16.75 6.51 -14.27
C VAL A 498 16.67 5.24 -15.11
N SER A 499 17.19 4.12 -14.61
CA SER A 499 17.30 2.91 -15.44
C SER A 499 17.11 1.58 -14.73
N ASN A 500 16.64 0.57 -15.46
CA ASN A 500 16.47 -0.82 -14.99
C ASN A 500 15.54 -0.93 -13.79
N PHE A 501 14.30 -0.48 -13.96
CA PHE A 501 13.27 -0.58 -12.92
C PHE A 501 12.45 -1.84 -13.17
N TYR A 502 12.28 -2.65 -12.13
CA TYR A 502 11.59 -3.93 -12.15
C TYR A 502 10.42 -3.89 -11.16
N GLU A 503 9.32 -3.28 -11.58
CA GLU A 503 8.00 -3.28 -10.93
C GLU A 503 6.92 -2.99 -11.99
N ASP A 504 5.63 -3.02 -11.62
CA ASP A 504 4.49 -2.72 -12.51
C ASP A 504 3.70 -1.49 -12.03
N GLY A 505 4.38 -0.58 -11.33
CA GLY A 505 3.78 0.62 -10.74
C GLY A 505 3.87 1.85 -11.64
N VAL A 506 3.80 3.03 -11.04
CA VAL A 506 3.87 4.33 -11.73
C VAL A 506 5.15 5.07 -11.39
N LEU A 507 5.84 5.67 -12.37
CA LEU A 507 7.02 6.48 -12.07
C LEU A 507 6.67 7.69 -11.21
N PHE A 508 5.68 8.48 -11.61
CA PHE A 508 5.26 9.68 -10.90
C PHE A 508 3.81 9.58 -10.46
N TYR A 509 3.57 9.46 -9.16
CA TYR A 509 2.24 9.69 -8.60
C TYR A 509 2.26 11.04 -7.92
N HIS A 510 1.29 11.90 -8.22
CA HIS A 510 1.14 13.13 -7.48
C HIS A 510 -0.30 13.55 -7.27
N ASP A 511 -0.50 14.12 -6.09
CA ASP A 511 -1.67 14.88 -5.73
C ASP A 511 -1.25 16.32 -5.42
N HIS A 512 -1.77 17.29 -6.16
CA HIS A 512 -1.56 18.73 -5.93
C HIS A 512 -0.11 19.29 -5.97
N CYS A 513 0.81 18.68 -6.73
CA CYS A 513 2.21 19.11 -6.86
C CYS A 513 2.61 19.51 -8.30
N ASN A 514 3.49 20.50 -8.47
CA ASN A 514 4.10 20.73 -9.78
C ASN A 514 5.33 19.83 -9.95
N ILE A 515 5.37 19.08 -11.05
CA ILE A 515 6.49 18.22 -11.40
C ILE A 515 7.24 18.83 -12.57
N LYS A 516 8.55 19.04 -12.43
CA LYS A 516 9.43 19.45 -13.52
C LYS A 516 10.57 18.47 -13.72
N VAL A 517 10.56 17.78 -14.84
CA VAL A 517 11.62 16.87 -15.29
C VAL A 517 12.31 17.48 -16.49
N SER A 518 13.63 17.59 -16.46
CA SER A 518 14.39 18.19 -17.57
C SER A 518 15.71 17.47 -17.84
N ALA A 519 16.09 17.37 -19.12
CA ALA A 519 17.34 16.75 -19.57
C ALA A 519 17.58 15.35 -18.97
N THR A 520 16.52 14.56 -18.75
CA THR A 520 16.59 13.29 -18.00
C THR A 520 16.29 12.11 -18.91
N GLN A 521 17.05 11.02 -18.75
CA GLN A 521 16.87 9.78 -19.49
C GLN A 521 16.21 8.71 -18.61
N PHE A 522 15.18 8.07 -19.13
CA PHE A 522 14.50 6.92 -18.54
C PHE A 522 14.71 5.72 -19.46
N TYR A 523 15.31 4.65 -18.94
CA TYR A 523 15.66 3.49 -19.75
C TYR A 523 15.26 2.18 -19.09
N ASN A 524 14.57 1.30 -19.82
CA ASN A 524 14.22 -0.04 -19.35
C ASN A 524 13.43 0.00 -18.03
N ILE A 525 12.29 0.70 -18.07
CA ILE A 525 11.39 0.91 -16.93
C ILE A 525 10.23 -0.08 -17.01
N HIS A 526 9.88 -0.69 -15.88
CA HIS A 526 8.80 -1.68 -15.73
C HIS A 526 8.95 -2.89 -16.66
N SER A 527 10.20 -3.28 -16.90
CA SER A 527 10.56 -4.35 -17.84
C SER A 527 9.93 -5.71 -17.53
N CYS A 528 9.41 -5.91 -16.31
CA CYS A 528 8.67 -7.11 -15.95
C CYS A 528 7.32 -7.22 -16.69
N HIS A 529 6.70 -6.09 -17.06
CA HIS A 529 5.39 -6.06 -17.71
C HIS A 529 5.48 -6.74 -19.09
N LYS A 530 6.61 -6.54 -19.78
CA LYS A 530 6.92 -7.17 -21.07
C LYS A 530 6.79 -8.70 -21.07
N TYR A 531 7.08 -9.34 -19.95
CA TYR A 531 7.13 -10.80 -19.82
C TYR A 531 5.99 -11.37 -18.97
N ASN A 532 5.00 -10.55 -18.57
CA ASN A 532 3.96 -10.91 -17.61
C ASN A 532 4.52 -11.58 -16.35
N ASN A 533 5.67 -11.10 -15.86
CA ASN A 533 6.36 -11.65 -14.69
C ASN A 533 6.49 -10.64 -13.55
N CYS A 534 5.77 -9.51 -13.63
CA CYS A 534 5.52 -8.67 -12.48
C CYS A 534 4.55 -9.39 -11.53
N ASN A 535 4.79 -9.28 -10.22
CA ASN A 535 3.92 -9.73 -9.13
C ASN A 535 3.58 -11.23 -9.16
N SER A 536 4.14 -12.02 -8.23
CA SER A 536 3.78 -13.43 -8.06
C SER A 536 2.37 -13.64 -7.50
N ASP A 537 1.77 -12.58 -6.98
CA ASP A 537 0.54 -12.63 -6.21
C ASP A 537 -0.60 -12.04 -7.05
N GLU A 538 -1.71 -12.76 -7.17
CA GLU A 538 -2.91 -12.44 -7.99
C GLU A 538 -3.70 -11.20 -7.51
N MET A 539 -3.02 -10.15 -7.03
CA MET A 539 -3.66 -8.93 -6.57
C MET A 539 -4.02 -8.05 -7.77
N GLU A 540 -5.30 -7.71 -7.92
CA GLU A 540 -5.74 -6.76 -8.93
C GLU A 540 -5.05 -5.40 -8.69
N LEU A 541 -4.39 -4.86 -9.72
CA LEU A 541 -3.87 -3.49 -9.69
C LEU A 541 -5.04 -2.53 -9.53
N SER A 542 -4.91 -1.56 -8.61
CA SER A 542 -5.81 -0.41 -8.61
C SER A 542 -5.62 0.39 -9.90
N GLU A 543 -6.70 0.98 -10.40
CA GLU A 543 -6.67 1.82 -11.61
C GLU A 543 -5.62 2.95 -11.51
N GLU A 544 -5.42 3.48 -10.29
CA GLU A 544 -4.43 4.50 -9.95
C GLU A 544 -2.98 4.10 -10.23
N PHE A 545 -2.67 2.80 -10.24
CA PHE A 545 -1.31 2.29 -10.47
C PHE A 545 -1.17 1.59 -11.83
N GLU A 546 -2.17 1.66 -12.72
CA GLU A 546 -2.06 1.13 -14.08
C GLU A 546 -1.14 1.97 -15.01
N SER A 547 -0.85 3.21 -14.61
CA SER A 547 -0.01 4.10 -15.38
C SER A 547 1.47 3.80 -15.20
N ALA A 548 2.24 3.76 -16.29
CA ALA A 548 3.67 3.50 -16.27
C ALA A 548 4.50 4.75 -15.96
N ILE A 549 4.13 5.90 -16.53
CA ILE A 549 4.89 7.15 -16.41
C ILE A 549 4.29 8.02 -15.33
N GLU A 550 3.01 8.38 -15.43
CA GLU A 550 2.46 9.37 -14.51
C GLU A 550 0.97 9.16 -14.23
N CYS A 551 0.61 9.36 -12.96
CA CYS A 551 -0.76 9.35 -12.48
C CYS A 551 -1.03 10.62 -11.69
N SER A 552 -2.11 11.31 -12.05
CA SER A 552 -2.67 12.46 -11.32
C SER A 552 -4.10 12.17 -10.96
N TYR A 553 -4.40 12.18 -9.66
CA TYR A 553 -5.76 12.01 -9.16
C TYR A 553 -6.15 13.26 -8.36
N ASN A 554 -6.90 14.17 -8.98
CA ASN A 554 -7.34 15.39 -8.33
C ASN A 554 -8.87 15.46 -8.34
N GLN A 555 -9.48 15.70 -7.17
CA GLN A 555 -10.92 15.89 -7.02
C GLN A 555 -11.31 17.35 -6.67
N ASN A 556 -10.32 18.25 -6.47
CA ASN A 556 -10.53 19.55 -5.83
C ASN A 556 -10.21 20.77 -6.72
N GLY A 557 -10.14 20.62 -8.05
CA GLY A 557 -10.27 21.75 -8.99
C GLY A 557 -9.04 22.63 -9.19
N SER A 558 -7.89 22.33 -8.56
CA SER A 558 -6.66 23.10 -8.80
C SER A 558 -5.76 22.44 -9.84
N MET A 559 -5.74 23.00 -11.04
CA MET A 559 -4.88 22.51 -12.13
C MET A 559 -3.41 22.65 -11.75
N ARG A 560 -2.69 21.53 -11.68
CA ARG A 560 -1.24 21.50 -11.49
C ARG A 560 -0.51 21.18 -12.78
N THR A 561 0.76 21.57 -12.84
CA THR A 561 1.55 21.49 -14.06
C THR A 561 2.62 20.41 -13.95
N ILE A 562 2.70 19.57 -14.98
CA ILE A 562 3.75 18.57 -15.17
C ILE A 562 4.51 18.97 -16.43
N THR A 563 5.81 19.13 -16.31
CA THR A 563 6.66 19.63 -17.39
C THR A 563 7.81 18.68 -17.64
N PHE A 564 7.88 18.13 -18.85
CA PHE A 564 8.99 17.33 -19.36
C PHE A 564 9.71 18.13 -20.46
N GLU A 565 10.99 18.45 -20.25
CA GLU A 565 11.80 19.26 -21.19
C GLU A 565 13.11 18.55 -21.55
N ASN A 566 13.33 18.24 -22.82
CA ASN A 566 14.53 17.54 -23.29
C ASN A 566 14.72 16.14 -22.62
N CYS A 567 13.64 15.42 -22.38
CA CYS A 567 13.66 14.09 -21.76
C CYS A 567 13.67 12.98 -22.83
N GLU A 568 14.20 11.81 -22.46
CA GLU A 568 14.19 10.62 -23.31
C GLU A 568 13.60 9.45 -22.52
N PHE A 569 12.49 8.89 -23.01
CA PHE A 569 11.83 7.72 -22.45
C PHE A 569 12.02 6.56 -23.41
N ASP A 570 12.93 5.63 -23.09
CA ASP A 570 13.25 4.47 -23.92
C ASP A 570 12.90 3.16 -23.22
N SER A 571 12.15 2.30 -23.91
CA SER A 571 11.80 0.96 -23.43
C SER A 571 11.04 1.00 -22.10
N ILE A 572 9.93 1.74 -22.07
CA ILE A 572 8.97 1.76 -20.96
C ILE A 572 7.80 0.84 -21.28
N TYR A 573 7.38 0.05 -20.30
CA TYR A 573 6.33 -0.95 -20.45
C TYR A 573 5.22 -0.71 -19.43
N GLY A 574 3.95 -0.87 -19.81
CA GLY A 574 2.84 -0.84 -18.86
C GLY A 574 1.48 -0.86 -19.56
N ARG A 575 0.39 -0.70 -18.79
CA ARG A 575 -0.97 -0.66 -19.35
C ARG A 575 -1.27 0.67 -20.00
N VAL A 576 -0.94 1.76 -19.31
CA VAL A 576 -1.17 3.13 -19.77
C VAL A 576 0.13 3.93 -19.62
N GLY A 577 0.42 4.88 -20.51
CA GLY A 577 1.57 5.78 -20.32
C GLY A 577 1.33 6.84 -19.25
N PHE A 578 0.32 7.69 -19.46
CA PHE A 578 -0.14 8.74 -18.56
C PHE A 578 -1.62 8.57 -18.26
N TYR A 579 -1.97 8.76 -17.00
CA TYR A 579 -3.33 8.68 -16.50
C TYR A 579 -3.64 9.94 -15.68
N ILE A 580 -4.40 10.85 -16.27
CA ILE A 580 -4.53 12.21 -15.73
C ILE A 580 -5.97 12.57 -15.50
N GLY A 581 -6.28 12.95 -14.26
CA GLY A 581 -7.47 13.72 -13.90
C GLY A 581 -7.33 15.19 -14.29
N GLU A 582 -7.21 16.09 -13.31
CA GLU A 582 -7.18 17.54 -13.53
C GLU A 582 -5.74 18.11 -13.51
N SER A 583 -4.95 17.85 -14.56
CA SER A 583 -3.58 18.39 -14.66
C SER A 583 -3.19 18.84 -16.07
N SER A 584 -2.18 19.71 -16.16
CA SER A 584 -1.62 20.19 -17.43
C SER A 584 -0.27 19.54 -17.69
N ILE A 585 -0.14 18.77 -18.78
CA ILE A 585 1.13 18.25 -19.26
C ILE A 585 1.73 19.18 -20.31
N TYR A 586 3.00 19.52 -20.12
CA TYR A 586 3.88 20.10 -21.11
C TYR A 586 5.02 19.14 -21.43
N PHE A 587 5.12 18.69 -22.68
CA PHE A 587 6.15 17.74 -23.13
C PHE A 587 6.91 18.33 -24.31
N THR A 588 8.12 18.85 -24.08
CA THR A 588 8.83 19.66 -25.06
C THR A 588 10.20 19.11 -25.40
N ASN A 589 10.57 19.13 -26.67
CA ASN A 589 11.88 18.68 -27.18
C ASN A 589 12.28 17.28 -26.69
N SER A 590 11.31 16.39 -26.49
CA SER A 590 11.50 15.12 -25.78
C SER A 590 11.21 13.92 -26.68
N LYS A 591 11.67 12.73 -26.29
CA LYS A 591 11.56 11.50 -27.08
C LYS A 591 10.87 10.39 -26.31
N ILE A 592 10.02 9.62 -26.98
CA ILE A 592 9.45 8.37 -26.48
C ILE A 592 9.73 7.28 -27.51
N THR A 593 10.59 6.31 -27.16
CA THR A 593 11.10 5.32 -28.09
C THR A 593 11.01 3.89 -27.58
N ASN A 594 10.69 2.95 -28.47
CA ASN A 594 10.65 1.51 -28.17
C ASN A 594 9.76 1.14 -26.96
N CYS A 595 8.76 1.97 -26.63
CA CYS A 595 7.86 1.73 -25.50
C CYS A 595 6.68 0.84 -25.91
N TYR A 596 6.07 0.18 -24.92
CA TYR A 596 4.82 -0.56 -25.08
C TYR A 596 3.82 -0.14 -24.01
N PHE A 597 2.68 0.39 -24.46
CA PHE A 597 1.56 0.74 -23.58
C PHE A 597 0.32 0.03 -24.09
N GLU A 598 -0.27 -0.88 -23.31
CA GLU A 598 -1.41 -1.68 -23.74
C GLU A 598 -2.54 -0.83 -24.32
N ARG A 599 -2.91 0.25 -23.61
CA ARG A 599 -3.95 1.23 -23.94
C ARG A 599 -3.37 2.58 -24.34
N GLY A 600 -2.21 2.58 -25.00
CA GLY A 600 -1.60 3.79 -25.53
C GLY A 600 -0.92 4.68 -24.49
N LEU A 601 -0.21 5.68 -24.99
CA LEU A 601 0.49 6.65 -24.15
C LEU A 601 -0.50 7.46 -23.29
N LEU A 602 -1.60 7.92 -23.87
CA LEU A 602 -2.65 8.66 -23.18
C LEU A 602 -3.93 7.84 -23.21
N TYR A 603 -4.45 7.52 -22.04
CA TYR A 603 -5.73 6.82 -21.91
C TYR A 603 -6.78 7.76 -21.32
N PHE A 604 -7.93 7.80 -21.97
CA PHE A 604 -9.06 8.63 -21.57
C PHE A 604 -10.32 7.77 -21.49
N ASN A 605 -10.99 7.81 -20.35
CA ASN A 605 -12.29 7.18 -20.13
C ASN A 605 -13.24 8.24 -19.58
N ASN A 606 -14.44 8.34 -20.15
CA ASN A 606 -15.43 9.34 -19.75
C ASN A 606 -16.07 9.07 -18.37
N GLU A 607 -15.72 7.98 -17.70
CA GLU A 607 -16.07 7.71 -16.30
C GLU A 607 -15.29 8.59 -15.31
N ILE A 608 -14.17 9.17 -15.75
CA ILE A 608 -13.29 9.98 -14.92
C ILE A 608 -13.21 11.37 -15.53
N GLU A 609 -13.42 12.39 -14.70
CA GLU A 609 -13.34 13.78 -15.14
C GLU A 609 -11.87 14.12 -15.45
N THR A 610 -11.51 14.02 -16.73
CA THR A 610 -10.18 14.42 -17.19
C THR A 610 -10.24 15.89 -17.62
N MET A 611 -9.98 16.81 -16.69
CA MET A 611 -9.93 18.26 -16.96
C MET A 611 -8.49 18.75 -17.08
N GLY A 612 -7.82 18.41 -18.19
CA GLY A 612 -6.40 18.72 -18.40
C GLY A 612 -6.06 19.43 -19.70
N PHE A 613 -4.90 20.09 -19.73
CA PHE A 613 -4.27 20.65 -20.93
C PHE A 613 -3.05 19.83 -21.31
N PHE A 614 -3.03 19.30 -22.54
CA PHE A 614 -1.94 18.46 -23.02
C PHE A 614 -1.23 19.17 -24.17
N THR A 615 0.01 19.58 -23.96
CA THR A 615 0.81 20.29 -24.97
C THR A 615 2.11 19.55 -25.21
N PHE A 616 2.29 19.02 -26.42
CA PHE A 616 3.55 18.40 -26.81
C PHE A 616 4.15 19.16 -27.99
N MET A 617 5.41 19.55 -27.88
CA MET A 617 6.09 20.40 -28.86
C MET A 617 7.45 19.84 -29.23
N ASN A 618 7.76 19.83 -30.53
CA ASN A 618 9.06 19.43 -31.06
C ASN A 618 9.52 18.04 -30.55
N SER A 619 8.61 17.10 -30.38
CA SER A 619 8.88 15.81 -29.74
C SER A 619 8.86 14.65 -30.73
N GLU A 620 9.54 13.55 -30.42
CA GLU A 620 9.70 12.40 -31.31
C GLU A 620 9.14 11.12 -30.66
N PHE A 621 8.30 10.40 -31.39
CA PHE A 621 7.68 9.14 -30.97
C PHE A 621 8.05 8.05 -31.97
N THR A 622 8.96 7.14 -31.59
CA THR A 622 9.56 6.18 -32.53
C THR A 622 9.46 4.73 -32.04
N ASN A 623 9.01 3.82 -32.89
CA ASN A 623 8.91 2.37 -32.60
C ASN A 623 8.02 2.01 -31.38
N ASN A 624 7.03 2.83 -31.03
CA ASN A 624 6.14 2.51 -29.90
C ASN A 624 5.03 1.54 -30.32
N ARG A 625 4.54 0.75 -29.36
CA ARG A 625 3.54 -0.29 -29.60
C ARG A 625 2.37 -0.24 -28.62
N SER A 626 1.18 -0.62 -29.07
CA SER A 626 -0.03 -0.77 -28.24
C SER A 626 -1.01 -1.80 -28.81
N ILE A 627 -2.10 -2.07 -28.09
CA ILE A 627 -3.24 -2.84 -28.62
C ILE A 627 -4.07 -1.95 -29.56
N GLN A 628 -4.41 -0.75 -29.10
CA GLN A 628 -5.17 0.28 -29.82
C GLN A 628 -4.57 1.64 -29.50
N GLY A 629 -4.32 2.48 -30.51
CA GLY A 629 -3.82 3.84 -30.34
C GLY A 629 -2.48 3.92 -29.63
N THR A 630 -1.32 3.99 -30.31
CA THR A 630 -0.05 4.05 -29.56
C THR A 630 0.12 5.35 -28.78
N LEU A 631 -0.47 6.45 -29.26
CA LEU A 631 -0.44 7.75 -28.61
C LEU A 631 -1.70 7.99 -27.77
N ILE A 632 -2.89 7.78 -28.35
CA ILE A 632 -4.16 8.11 -27.69
C ILE A 632 -5.13 6.95 -27.80
N HIS A 633 -5.70 6.58 -26.67
CA HIS A 633 -6.80 5.62 -26.56
C HIS A 633 -7.95 6.27 -25.79
N TYR A 634 -8.99 6.66 -26.52
CA TYR A 634 -10.18 7.27 -25.94
C TYR A 634 -11.37 6.30 -25.96
N ILE A 635 -11.96 6.05 -24.78
CA ILE A 635 -13.16 5.23 -24.58
C ILE A 635 -14.32 6.07 -24.05
N TYR A 636 -15.44 6.04 -24.77
CA TYR A 636 -16.74 6.60 -24.43
C TYR A 636 -17.67 5.50 -23.90
N ASN A 637 -18.06 5.63 -22.63
CA ASN A 637 -19.05 4.80 -21.95
C ASN A 637 -20.38 5.55 -21.78
N SER A 638 -21.44 5.14 -22.48
CA SER A 638 -22.72 5.86 -22.57
C SER A 638 -23.57 5.88 -21.29
N ARG A 639 -23.03 5.49 -20.13
CA ARG A 639 -23.80 5.44 -18.87
C ARG A 639 -23.88 6.78 -18.13
N TRP A 640 -23.05 7.76 -18.51
CA TRP A 640 -22.93 9.04 -17.81
C TRP A 640 -23.20 10.18 -18.79
N ASP A 641 -24.18 11.02 -18.47
CA ASP A 641 -24.74 12.01 -19.41
C ASP A 641 -23.78 13.17 -19.76
N ILE A 642 -22.64 13.36 -19.07
CA ILE A 642 -21.75 14.52 -19.29
C ILE A 642 -20.28 14.23 -18.90
N GLY A 643 -19.65 13.20 -19.45
CA GLY A 643 -18.21 13.00 -19.24
C GLY A 643 -17.38 14.09 -19.94
N TYR A 644 -16.58 14.84 -19.17
CA TYR A 644 -15.73 15.90 -19.71
C TYR A 644 -14.47 15.30 -20.35
N MET A 645 -14.30 15.53 -21.66
CA MET A 645 -13.00 15.35 -22.33
C MET A 645 -12.00 16.42 -21.84
N PRO A 646 -10.68 16.20 -22.03
CA PRO A 646 -9.69 17.23 -21.77
C PRO A 646 -10.03 18.53 -22.52
N TYR A 647 -9.73 19.67 -21.91
CA TYR A 647 -10.04 20.98 -22.49
C TYR A 647 -9.31 21.19 -23.82
N THR A 648 -8.05 20.75 -23.89
CA THR A 648 -7.23 20.92 -25.09
C THR A 648 -6.10 19.90 -25.12
N PHE A 649 -5.89 19.31 -26.30
CA PHE A 649 -4.77 18.48 -26.69
C PHE A 649 -4.12 19.06 -27.95
N MET A 650 -2.85 19.46 -27.84
CA MET A 650 -2.07 20.11 -28.88
C MET A 650 -0.73 19.40 -29.08
N MET A 651 -0.54 18.80 -30.27
CA MET A 651 0.76 18.40 -30.78
C MET A 651 1.26 19.43 -31.78
N THR A 652 2.48 19.93 -31.60
CA THR A 652 3.10 20.86 -32.55
C THR A 652 4.49 20.40 -32.95
N ASN A 653 4.81 20.44 -34.25
CA ASN A 653 6.13 20.14 -34.81
C ASN A 653 6.73 18.79 -34.34
N SER A 654 5.89 17.78 -34.13
CA SER A 654 6.30 16.49 -33.56
C SER A 654 6.36 15.39 -34.63
N LYS A 655 7.16 14.34 -34.37
CA LYS A 655 7.46 13.27 -35.34
C LYS A 655 6.97 11.92 -34.83
N PHE A 656 6.29 11.16 -35.70
CA PHE A 656 5.71 9.85 -35.37
C PHE A 656 6.21 8.80 -36.36
N PHE A 657 7.19 8.00 -35.95
CA PHE A 657 7.88 7.05 -36.83
C PHE A 657 7.73 5.60 -36.37
N ASN A 658 7.33 4.70 -37.28
CA ASN A 658 7.29 3.25 -37.04
C ASN A 658 6.45 2.83 -35.81
N ASN A 659 5.43 3.61 -35.42
CA ASN A 659 4.57 3.21 -34.31
C ASN A 659 3.54 2.18 -34.80
N SER A 660 3.20 1.19 -33.98
CA SER A 660 2.29 0.12 -34.39
C SER A 660 1.26 -0.24 -33.32
N ALA A 661 -0.02 -0.13 -33.64
CA ALA A 661 -1.10 -0.68 -32.83
C ALA A 661 -1.53 -2.04 -33.40
N SER A 662 -1.87 -2.99 -32.51
CA SER A 662 -2.22 -4.36 -32.93
C SER A 662 -3.57 -4.44 -33.65
N TYR A 663 -4.50 -3.52 -33.37
CA TYR A 663 -5.84 -3.53 -33.95
C TYR A 663 -6.24 -2.21 -34.62
N PHE A 664 -6.59 -1.19 -33.84
CA PHE A 664 -7.21 0.04 -34.35
C PHE A 664 -6.38 1.26 -33.99
N GLY A 665 -6.25 2.18 -34.94
CA GLY A 665 -5.61 3.48 -34.72
C GLY A 665 -4.11 3.33 -34.43
N GLY A 666 -3.27 3.39 -35.45
CA GLY A 666 -1.81 3.24 -35.29
C GLY A 666 -1.23 4.29 -34.35
N LEU A 667 -1.84 5.49 -34.28
CA LEU A 667 -1.52 6.50 -33.27
C LEU A 667 -2.72 6.84 -32.40
N VAL A 668 -3.89 7.08 -33.01
CA VAL A 668 -5.09 7.56 -32.32
C VAL A 668 -6.21 6.54 -32.49
N TYR A 669 -6.73 6.05 -31.37
CA TYR A 669 -7.98 5.31 -31.30
C TYR A 669 -8.99 6.11 -30.48
N SER A 670 -10.16 6.39 -31.05
CA SER A 670 -11.24 7.09 -30.38
C SER A 670 -12.60 6.54 -30.79
N ASN A 671 -13.42 6.21 -29.81
CA ASN A 671 -14.85 5.90 -30.02
C ASN A 671 -15.78 7.03 -29.52
N ALA A 672 -15.26 8.25 -29.43
CA ALA A 672 -16.05 9.42 -29.06
C ALA A 672 -17.29 9.55 -29.94
N ARG A 673 -18.43 9.84 -29.33
CA ARG A 673 -19.72 10.04 -30.00
C ARG A 673 -20.57 11.04 -29.21
N ASP A 674 -21.78 11.32 -29.70
CA ASP A 674 -22.81 12.06 -28.96
C ASP A 674 -22.42 13.49 -28.55
N GLY A 675 -22.06 14.34 -29.53
CA GLY A 675 -21.83 15.77 -29.32
C GLY A 675 -20.44 16.15 -28.82
N ILE A 676 -19.54 15.18 -28.64
CA ILE A 676 -18.13 15.42 -28.31
C ILE A 676 -17.38 15.84 -29.56
N ASN A 677 -17.03 17.12 -29.68
CA ASN A 677 -16.24 17.60 -30.81
C ASN A 677 -14.74 17.36 -30.58
N THR A 678 -14.26 16.15 -30.89
CA THR A 678 -12.83 15.82 -30.76
C THR A 678 -11.95 16.67 -31.68
N SER A 679 -12.44 17.16 -32.83
CA SER A 679 -11.66 17.99 -33.74
C SER A 679 -11.28 19.36 -33.14
N ASN A 680 -12.08 19.85 -32.19
CA ASN A 680 -11.78 21.06 -31.41
C ASN A 680 -10.84 20.79 -30.24
N ILE A 681 -10.79 19.54 -29.77
CA ILE A 681 -10.05 19.15 -28.58
C ILE A 681 -8.65 18.67 -28.97
N MET A 682 -8.54 17.89 -30.04
CA MET A 682 -7.32 17.19 -30.45
C MET A 682 -6.77 17.76 -31.76
N SER A 683 -5.61 18.41 -31.67
CA SER A 683 -4.97 19.05 -32.82
C SER A 683 -3.51 18.63 -33.00
N PHE A 684 -3.13 18.39 -34.26
CA PHE A 684 -1.77 18.12 -34.70
C PHE A 684 -1.37 19.19 -35.71
N THR A 685 -0.36 19.99 -35.40
CA THR A 685 0.11 21.11 -36.23
C THR A 685 1.57 20.91 -36.62
N GLY A 686 1.89 20.90 -37.91
CA GLY A 686 3.26 20.74 -38.40
C GLY A 686 3.91 19.39 -38.03
N CYS A 687 3.11 18.34 -37.82
CA CYS A 687 3.63 17.02 -37.41
C CYS A 687 3.97 16.13 -38.62
N GLU A 688 4.99 15.29 -38.46
CA GLU A 688 5.47 14.34 -39.48
C GLU A 688 5.04 12.92 -39.13
N PHE A 689 4.42 12.20 -40.07
CA PHE A 689 3.90 10.84 -39.87
C PHE A 689 4.55 9.87 -40.86
N LYS A 690 5.30 8.88 -40.38
CA LYS A 690 6.00 7.92 -41.26
C LYS A 690 5.91 6.48 -40.75
N ASN A 691 5.40 5.60 -41.62
CA ASN A 691 5.37 4.15 -41.40
C ASN A 691 4.66 3.75 -40.09
N ASN A 692 3.62 4.47 -39.70
CA ASN A 692 2.76 4.05 -38.59
C ASN A 692 1.77 2.99 -39.11
N THR A 693 1.43 2.00 -38.29
CA THR A 693 0.66 0.82 -38.74
C THR A 693 -0.41 0.41 -37.73
N ALA A 694 -1.56 -0.02 -38.24
CA ALA A 694 -2.60 -0.75 -37.51
C ALA A 694 -3.39 -1.62 -38.50
N ILE A 695 -4.21 -2.56 -38.01
CA ILE A 695 -5.12 -3.31 -38.90
C ILE A 695 -6.07 -2.32 -39.57
N LEU A 696 -6.61 -1.35 -38.80
CA LEU A 696 -7.47 -0.29 -39.31
C LEU A 696 -7.04 1.07 -38.78
N GLY A 697 -6.82 2.02 -39.68
CA GLY A 697 -6.43 3.38 -39.33
C GLY A 697 -4.96 3.48 -38.93
N ASN A 698 -4.01 3.35 -39.86
CA ASN A 698 -2.56 3.49 -39.65
C ASN A 698 -2.18 4.77 -38.88
N ILE A 699 -2.97 5.84 -39.00
CA ILE A 699 -2.83 7.07 -38.20
C ILE A 699 -3.96 7.14 -37.17
N SER A 700 -5.22 7.18 -37.64
CA SER A 700 -6.38 7.41 -36.78
C SER A 700 -7.52 6.44 -37.08
N TYR A 701 -8.10 5.90 -36.01
CA TYR A 701 -9.42 5.27 -36.00
C TYR A 701 -10.38 6.11 -35.14
N SER A 702 -11.46 6.59 -35.74
CA SER A 702 -12.48 7.42 -35.07
C SER A 702 -13.88 6.81 -35.19
N TYR A 703 -14.84 7.24 -34.37
CA TYR A 703 -16.24 6.76 -34.50
C TYR A 703 -16.87 7.22 -35.82
N ASP A 704 -16.75 8.50 -36.15
CA ASP A 704 -17.16 9.07 -37.45
C ASP A 704 -16.20 10.21 -37.83
N ILE A 705 -16.38 10.76 -39.03
CA ILE A 705 -15.52 11.83 -39.56
C ILE A 705 -15.52 13.12 -38.72
N ASN A 706 -16.60 13.42 -37.98
CA ASN A 706 -16.66 14.61 -37.11
C ASN A 706 -15.86 14.41 -35.83
N HIS A 707 -15.54 13.16 -35.48
CA HIS A 707 -14.76 12.79 -34.31
C HIS A 707 -13.30 12.48 -34.66
N GLU A 708 -12.82 12.89 -35.83
CA GLU A 708 -11.40 12.81 -36.20
C GLU A 708 -10.55 13.91 -35.55
N PRO A 709 -9.26 13.62 -35.26
CA PRO A 709 -8.33 14.65 -34.86
C PRO A 709 -8.12 15.68 -35.97
N ARG A 710 -7.97 16.95 -35.59
CA ARG A 710 -7.63 18.01 -36.54
C ARG A 710 -6.14 17.94 -36.87
N ILE A 711 -5.80 17.66 -38.12
CA ILE A 711 -4.41 17.65 -38.61
C ILE A 711 -4.19 18.84 -39.56
N SER A 712 -3.20 19.68 -39.26
CA SER A 712 -2.80 20.85 -40.03
C SER A 712 -1.31 20.82 -40.32
N THR A 713 -0.91 21.06 -41.57
CA THR A 713 0.51 21.19 -41.94
C THR A 713 1.03 22.61 -41.77
N ASN A 714 0.18 23.61 -41.93
CA ASN A 714 0.60 24.99 -41.78
C ASN A 714 0.73 25.34 -40.29
N ASN A 715 1.88 25.92 -39.96
CA ASN A 715 2.12 26.63 -38.71
C ASN A 715 1.37 27.97 -38.65
N ASP A 716 0.22 28.11 -39.30
CA ASP A 716 -0.60 29.33 -39.20
C ASP A 716 -1.23 29.35 -37.82
N TRP A 717 -0.50 29.92 -36.86
CA TRP A 717 -0.87 30.14 -35.45
C TRP A 717 -2.01 31.17 -35.30
N GLY A 718 -3.05 31.09 -36.13
CA GLY A 718 -4.27 31.88 -36.04
C GLY A 718 -5.15 31.57 -34.81
N TRP A 719 -4.61 30.91 -33.78
CA TRP A 719 -5.24 30.68 -32.47
C TRP A 719 -5.01 31.84 -31.49
N GLY A 720 -4.94 33.08 -32.00
CA GLY A 720 -4.92 34.26 -31.17
C GLY A 720 -6.29 34.47 -30.51
N TRP A 721 -6.45 34.01 -29.27
CA TRP A 721 -7.39 34.48 -28.22
C TRP A 721 -8.90 34.62 -28.55
N ASN A 722 -9.36 34.40 -29.78
CA ASN A 722 -10.76 34.60 -30.18
C ASN A 722 -11.72 33.51 -29.68
N PHE A 723 -11.20 32.45 -29.04
CA PHE A 723 -12.02 31.36 -28.49
C PHE A 723 -12.66 31.73 -27.13
N PHE A 724 -12.17 32.78 -26.46
CA PHE A 724 -12.79 33.35 -25.25
C PHE A 724 -13.32 34.77 -25.51
N GLY A 725 -14.22 34.91 -26.49
CA GLY A 725 -15.14 36.04 -26.58
C GLY A 725 -14.62 37.32 -27.26
N GLY A 726 -15.08 37.54 -28.49
CA GLY A 726 -15.43 38.87 -29.00
C GLY A 726 -14.37 39.62 -29.82
N GLY A 727 -14.66 39.79 -31.12
CA GLY A 727 -14.07 40.87 -31.92
C GLY A 727 -13.59 40.43 -33.31
N GLY A 728 -14.42 40.66 -34.33
CA GLY A 728 -14.07 40.43 -35.73
C GLY A 728 -12.96 41.37 -36.20
N GLY A 729 -12.03 40.81 -36.97
CA GLY A 729 -10.99 41.54 -37.69
C GLY A 729 -10.49 40.69 -38.86
N ASP A 730 -10.99 41.01 -40.06
CA ASP A 730 -10.58 40.39 -41.31
C ASP A 730 -9.14 40.81 -41.66
N ASN A 731 -8.23 39.84 -41.84
CA ASN A 731 -6.94 40.07 -42.49
C ASN A 731 -6.74 39.04 -43.61
N ASN A 732 -6.92 39.50 -44.84
CA ASN A 732 -6.50 38.82 -46.07
C ASN A 732 -5.00 39.02 -46.28
N GLY A 733 -4.23 37.95 -46.33
CA GLY A 733 -2.84 37.93 -46.78
C GLY A 733 -2.56 36.67 -47.59
N ASP A 734 -2.58 36.82 -48.91
CA ASP A 734 -2.17 35.80 -49.89
C ASP A 734 -0.65 35.57 -49.87
N THR A 735 -0.20 34.35 -49.59
CA THR A 735 1.12 33.89 -50.01
C THR A 735 1.04 32.49 -50.63
N ASN A 736 1.11 32.46 -51.97
CA ASN A 736 1.29 31.26 -52.78
C ASN A 736 2.76 30.83 -52.76
N THR A 737 3.04 29.68 -52.16
CA THR A 737 4.23 28.86 -52.43
C THR A 737 3.79 27.40 -52.56
N ASP A 738 3.66 26.94 -53.81
CA ASP A 738 3.24 25.59 -54.20
C ASP A 738 4.40 24.57 -54.07
N GLU A 739 4.84 24.28 -52.85
CA GLU A 739 5.66 23.09 -52.58
C GLU A 739 4.74 22.03 -51.96
N ILE A 740 4.52 20.92 -52.67
CA ILE A 740 3.65 19.81 -52.22
C ILE A 740 4.36 19.14 -51.05
N ASP A 741 3.99 19.53 -49.83
CA ASP A 741 4.42 18.88 -48.60
C ASP A 741 3.87 17.45 -48.56
N GLU A 742 4.76 16.45 -48.53
CA GLU A 742 4.41 15.03 -48.37
C GLU A 742 3.71 14.76 -47.02
N ASN A 743 3.68 15.73 -46.09
CA ASN A 743 2.89 15.65 -44.86
C ASN A 743 1.52 16.34 -44.96
N SER A 744 1.16 16.91 -46.11
CA SER A 744 -0.17 17.51 -46.33
C SER A 744 -1.28 16.49 -46.02
N ILE A 745 -2.35 16.94 -45.38
CA ILE A 745 -3.49 16.07 -45.04
C ILE A 745 -4.06 15.38 -46.29
N GLU A 746 -4.02 16.05 -47.45
CA GLU A 746 -4.39 15.48 -48.73
C GLU A 746 -3.48 14.32 -49.15
N TYR A 747 -2.17 14.42 -48.89
CA TYR A 747 -1.24 13.32 -49.14
C TYR A 747 -1.48 12.14 -48.20
N LEU A 748 -1.65 12.40 -46.89
CA LEU A 748 -1.93 11.34 -45.92
C LEU A 748 -3.24 10.61 -46.23
N LYS A 749 -4.26 11.31 -46.74
CA LYS A 749 -5.54 10.72 -47.17
C LYS A 749 -5.46 9.89 -48.48
N LYS A 750 -4.33 9.90 -49.21
CA LYS A 750 -4.14 9.01 -50.38
C LYS A 750 -4.04 7.54 -49.99
N ASP A 751 -3.44 7.26 -48.83
CA ASP A 751 -3.51 5.92 -48.24
C ASP A 751 -4.84 5.79 -47.51
N LYS A 752 -5.71 4.96 -48.09
CA LYS A 752 -7.07 4.70 -47.58
C LYS A 752 -7.08 4.16 -46.17
N ASN A 753 -6.01 3.50 -45.71
CA ASN A 753 -5.97 2.95 -44.36
C ASN A 753 -5.41 3.95 -43.34
N ASN A 754 -4.96 5.16 -43.71
CA ASN A 754 -4.47 6.12 -42.71
C ASN A 754 -5.56 6.63 -41.78
N PHE A 755 -6.74 6.91 -42.34
CA PHE A 755 -7.91 7.38 -41.61
C PHE A 755 -9.06 6.44 -41.89
N VAL A 756 -9.55 5.79 -40.84
CA VAL A 756 -10.67 4.86 -40.90
C VAL A 756 -11.67 5.25 -39.82
N THR A 757 -12.96 5.23 -40.16
CA THR A 757 -14.02 5.46 -39.16
C THR A 757 -14.69 4.15 -38.74
N ASN A 758 -15.57 4.18 -37.76
CA ASN A 758 -16.43 3.03 -37.49
C ASN A 758 -17.28 2.75 -38.74
N PRO A 759 -17.58 1.47 -39.05
CA PRO A 759 -18.54 1.14 -40.09
C PRO A 759 -19.81 2.00 -40.04
N THR A 760 -20.24 2.52 -41.18
CA THR A 760 -21.43 3.38 -41.27
C THR A 760 -22.55 2.71 -42.03
N HIS A 761 -22.23 1.86 -43.00
CA HIS A 761 -23.21 1.15 -43.79
C HIS A 761 -22.68 -0.15 -44.41
N ILE A 762 -23.61 -0.96 -44.92
CA ILE A 762 -23.31 -2.13 -45.74
C ILE A 762 -23.84 -1.93 -47.16
N SER A 763 -23.08 -2.37 -48.17
CA SER A 763 -23.46 -2.28 -49.59
C SER A 763 -23.18 -3.60 -50.32
N PHE A 764 -23.95 -3.91 -51.35
CA PHE A 764 -23.72 -5.10 -52.18
C PHE A 764 -22.47 -4.92 -53.04
N ASP A 765 -21.61 -5.94 -53.11
CA ASP A 765 -20.35 -5.87 -53.86
C ASP A 765 -20.58 -5.72 -55.37
N ASP A 766 -21.72 -6.23 -55.88
CA ASP A 766 -22.11 -6.15 -57.29
C ASP A 766 -23.32 -5.23 -57.48
N VAL A 767 -23.02 -3.94 -57.72
CA VAL A 767 -24.01 -2.85 -57.88
C VAL A 767 -25.00 -3.10 -59.02
N ASN A 768 -24.63 -3.90 -60.03
CA ASN A 768 -25.50 -4.19 -61.17
C ASN A 768 -26.74 -5.04 -60.79
N ASN A 769 -26.70 -5.74 -59.65
CA ASN A 769 -27.78 -6.62 -59.21
C ASN A 769 -28.81 -5.94 -58.27
N ILE A 770 -28.59 -4.69 -57.83
CA ILE A 770 -29.43 -4.04 -56.80
C ILE A 770 -30.86 -3.76 -57.30
N ASN A 771 -31.04 -3.60 -58.62
CA ASN A 771 -32.35 -3.37 -59.24
C ASN A 771 -33.06 -4.66 -59.67
N GLU A 772 -32.44 -5.84 -59.54
CA GLU A 772 -33.06 -7.10 -59.92
C GLU A 772 -34.03 -7.56 -58.83
N THR A 773 -35.31 -7.67 -59.17
CA THR A 773 -36.29 -8.34 -58.29
C THR A 773 -36.10 -9.84 -58.42
N LEU A 774 -35.76 -10.52 -57.33
CA LEU A 774 -35.61 -11.97 -57.30
C LEU A 774 -36.99 -12.63 -57.37
N VAL A 775 -37.30 -13.24 -58.51
CA VAL A 775 -38.59 -13.92 -58.74
C VAL A 775 -38.44 -15.41 -58.44
N ILE A 776 -39.17 -15.92 -57.45
CA ILE A 776 -39.08 -17.33 -56.99
C ILE A 776 -40.45 -17.90 -56.63
N ASN A 777 -40.58 -19.22 -56.50
CA ASN A 777 -41.75 -19.85 -55.90
C ASN A 777 -41.55 -20.05 -54.40
N SER A 778 -42.67 -20.14 -53.64
CA SER A 778 -42.61 -20.44 -52.21
C SER A 778 -42.02 -21.83 -51.96
N GLY A 779 -40.85 -21.90 -51.30
CA GLY A 779 -40.11 -23.13 -51.08
C GLY A 779 -38.85 -23.30 -51.95
N ASP A 780 -38.60 -22.39 -52.89
CA ASP A 780 -37.39 -22.39 -53.70
C ASP A 780 -36.16 -21.97 -52.88
N ARG A 781 -34.97 -22.42 -53.32
CA ARG A 781 -33.68 -22.05 -52.74
C ARG A 781 -32.98 -21.01 -53.61
N ILE A 782 -32.44 -19.98 -52.99
CA ILE A 782 -31.55 -19.03 -53.66
C ILE A 782 -30.20 -19.74 -53.90
N THR A 783 -29.90 -20.08 -55.14
CA THR A 783 -28.63 -20.72 -55.53
C THR A 783 -27.53 -19.72 -55.87
N LYS A 784 -27.89 -18.50 -56.29
CA LYS A 784 -26.95 -17.37 -56.49
C LYS A 784 -26.38 -16.95 -55.13
N GLU A 785 -25.06 -16.81 -55.05
CA GLU A 785 -24.39 -16.28 -53.87
C GLU A 785 -24.46 -14.75 -53.92
N TYR A 786 -24.96 -14.15 -52.85
CA TYR A 786 -24.95 -12.70 -52.66
C TYR A 786 -23.88 -12.35 -51.63
N SER A 787 -23.17 -11.27 -51.87
CA SER A 787 -22.12 -10.76 -51.00
C SER A 787 -22.28 -9.27 -50.79
N CYS A 788 -22.16 -8.83 -49.55
CA CYS A 788 -22.10 -7.42 -49.20
C CYS A 788 -20.87 -7.14 -48.34
N SER A 789 -20.23 -6.01 -48.62
CA SER A 789 -19.12 -5.48 -47.85
C SER A 789 -19.59 -4.40 -46.89
N ILE A 790 -18.77 -4.16 -45.87
CA ILE A 790 -18.97 -3.14 -44.85
C ILE A 790 -18.11 -1.93 -45.24
N TYR A 791 -18.68 -0.73 -45.13
CA TYR A 791 -18.05 0.53 -45.54
C TYR A 791 -18.03 1.53 -44.38
N ASP A 792 -16.96 2.33 -44.31
CA ASP A 792 -16.81 3.47 -43.40
C ASP A 792 -17.29 4.79 -44.04
N ASP A 793 -17.05 5.95 -43.39
CA ASP A 793 -17.43 7.27 -43.91
C ASP A 793 -16.65 7.69 -45.18
N TYR A 794 -15.52 7.04 -45.46
CA TYR A 794 -14.67 7.32 -46.61
C TYR A 794 -14.93 6.39 -47.78
N GLU A 795 -15.95 5.55 -47.70
CA GLU A 795 -16.22 4.49 -48.66
C GLU A 795 -15.08 3.47 -48.77
N ASN A 796 -14.30 3.30 -47.69
CA ASN A 796 -13.31 2.24 -47.59
C ASN A 796 -13.99 0.93 -47.22
N VAL A 797 -13.62 -0.16 -47.92
CA VAL A 797 -14.04 -1.51 -47.57
C VAL A 797 -13.15 -2.03 -46.45
N PHE A 798 -13.74 -2.47 -45.34
CA PHE A 798 -12.96 -3.02 -44.22
C PHE A 798 -12.16 -4.26 -44.63
N SER A 799 -10.96 -4.44 -44.06
CA SER A 799 -10.15 -5.64 -44.22
C SER A 799 -9.73 -6.27 -42.88
N ILE A 800 -10.60 -7.03 -42.22
CA ILE A 800 -10.28 -7.92 -41.08
C ILE A 800 -9.34 -9.02 -41.57
N SER A 801 -8.25 -9.25 -40.84
CA SER A 801 -7.16 -10.17 -41.22
C SER A 801 -7.63 -11.57 -41.58
N ASP A 802 -7.04 -12.15 -42.63
CA ASP A 802 -7.44 -13.43 -43.23
C ASP A 802 -7.09 -14.67 -42.38
N ASP A 803 -6.33 -14.54 -41.28
CA ASP A 803 -5.80 -15.69 -40.55
C ASP A 803 -6.80 -16.25 -39.53
N LEU A 804 -7.47 -17.34 -39.92
CA LEU A 804 -8.43 -18.09 -39.11
C LEU A 804 -7.83 -18.71 -37.84
N SER A 805 -6.51 -18.82 -37.72
CA SER A 805 -5.88 -19.40 -36.52
C SER A 805 -6.00 -18.52 -35.28
N ASP A 806 -6.14 -17.20 -35.47
CA ASP A 806 -6.00 -16.20 -34.40
C ASP A 806 -7.33 -15.46 -34.11
N LEU A 807 -8.43 -15.89 -34.75
CA LEU A 807 -9.75 -15.26 -34.65
C LEU A 807 -10.40 -15.52 -33.27
N ASP A 808 -10.47 -14.48 -32.43
CA ASP A 808 -11.33 -14.47 -31.24
C ASP A 808 -12.80 -14.49 -31.67
N MET A 809 -13.61 -15.35 -31.04
CA MET A 809 -15.07 -15.43 -31.28
C MET A 809 -15.77 -14.08 -31.09
N ASN A 810 -15.25 -13.21 -30.23
CA ASN A 810 -15.80 -11.86 -30.02
C ASN A 810 -15.56 -10.92 -31.20
N SER A 811 -14.61 -11.23 -32.08
CA SER A 811 -14.31 -10.42 -33.26
C SER A 811 -15.25 -10.71 -34.45
N LEU A 812 -16.10 -11.74 -34.35
CA LEU A 812 -16.99 -12.15 -35.43
C LEU A 812 -18.25 -11.27 -35.54
N ILE A 813 -18.51 -10.81 -36.76
CA ILE A 813 -19.73 -10.07 -37.14
C ILE A 813 -20.80 -11.10 -37.56
N PHE A 814 -21.84 -11.27 -36.76
CA PHE A 814 -22.96 -12.16 -37.08
C PHE A 814 -24.09 -11.37 -37.74
N TYR A 815 -24.71 -11.95 -38.77
CA TYR A 815 -25.86 -11.38 -39.47
C TYR A 815 -27.03 -12.36 -39.52
N GLU A 816 -28.24 -11.81 -39.69
CA GLU A 816 -29.49 -12.55 -39.86
C GLU A 816 -30.24 -12.08 -41.11
N ILE A 817 -30.77 -13.03 -41.85
CA ILE A 817 -31.58 -12.81 -43.03
C ILE A 817 -33.05 -12.99 -42.66
N SER A 818 -33.84 -11.96 -42.89
CA SER A 818 -35.29 -11.94 -42.70
C SER A 818 -36.00 -11.67 -44.03
N LEU A 819 -37.24 -12.12 -44.14
CA LEU A 819 -38.07 -11.90 -45.32
C LEU A 819 -39.34 -11.17 -44.90
N ASN A 820 -39.44 -9.89 -45.21
CA ASN A 820 -40.51 -9.00 -44.74
C ASN A 820 -41.43 -8.60 -45.90
N PRO A 821 -42.76 -8.71 -45.79
CA PRO A 821 -43.65 -8.29 -46.88
C PRO A 821 -43.61 -6.77 -47.11
N LEU A 822 -43.60 -6.33 -48.37
CA LEU A 822 -43.48 -4.89 -48.74
C LEU A 822 -44.74 -4.08 -48.42
N TYR A 823 -45.92 -4.64 -48.69
CA TYR A 823 -47.19 -3.90 -48.61
C TYR A 823 -48.18 -4.44 -47.57
N ASN A 824 -47.98 -5.69 -47.10
CA ASN A 824 -48.96 -6.36 -46.25
C ASN A 824 -48.31 -7.16 -45.12
N ASN A 825 -48.21 -6.54 -43.94
CA ASN A 825 -47.65 -7.13 -42.72
C ASN A 825 -48.42 -8.37 -42.22
N THR A 826 -49.59 -8.69 -42.78
CA THR A 826 -50.34 -9.92 -42.46
C THR A 826 -49.84 -11.15 -43.21
N LEU A 827 -49.05 -10.97 -44.27
CA LEU A 827 -48.46 -12.07 -45.01
C LEU A 827 -47.38 -12.74 -44.17
N LYS A 828 -47.59 -14.01 -43.83
CA LYS A 828 -46.59 -14.83 -43.14
C LYS A 828 -45.50 -15.26 -44.12
N SER A 829 -44.26 -15.13 -43.68
CA SER A 829 -43.05 -15.54 -44.38
C SER A 829 -42.06 -16.16 -43.41
N LYS A 830 -41.19 -17.03 -43.90
CA LYS A 830 -40.13 -17.66 -43.12
C LYS A 830 -38.95 -18.04 -44.01
N VAL A 831 -37.75 -17.81 -43.48
CA VAL A 831 -36.49 -18.22 -44.09
C VAL A 831 -36.02 -19.52 -43.44
N TYR A 832 -35.61 -20.49 -44.26
CA TYR A 832 -35.06 -21.77 -43.82
C TYR A 832 -33.64 -21.95 -44.38
N GLY A 833 -32.73 -22.58 -43.63
CA GLY A 833 -31.32 -22.78 -44.03
C GLY A 833 -30.35 -22.01 -43.13
N THR A 834 -29.19 -21.61 -43.65
CA THR A 834 -28.17 -20.81 -42.94
C THR A 834 -28.52 -19.31 -42.98
N TYR A 835 -29.69 -18.96 -42.46
CA TYR A 835 -30.17 -17.57 -42.44
C TYR A 835 -29.54 -16.75 -41.30
N LYS A 836 -28.87 -17.40 -40.35
CA LYS A 836 -27.94 -16.79 -39.39
C LYS A 836 -26.54 -17.28 -39.72
N SER A 837 -25.62 -16.35 -39.96
CA SER A 837 -24.23 -16.67 -40.27
C SER A 837 -23.32 -15.54 -39.82
N PHE A 838 -22.05 -15.58 -40.19
CA PHE A 838 -21.06 -14.56 -39.88
C PHE A 838 -20.39 -14.03 -41.16
N CYS A 839 -19.88 -12.82 -41.10
CA CYS A 839 -19.09 -12.24 -42.19
C CYS A 839 -17.65 -12.77 -42.10
N HIS A 840 -17.10 -13.18 -43.24
CA HIS A 840 -15.73 -13.69 -43.35
C HIS A 840 -15.00 -12.94 -44.45
N ASN A 841 -13.75 -12.54 -44.20
CA ASN A 841 -12.97 -11.66 -45.07
C ASN A 841 -13.79 -10.46 -45.54
N ASN A 842 -14.50 -9.83 -44.60
CA ASN A 842 -15.21 -8.55 -44.80
C ASN A 842 -16.41 -8.59 -45.72
N SER A 843 -16.78 -9.80 -46.12
CA SER A 843 -17.89 -10.05 -47.01
C SER A 843 -18.89 -10.95 -46.28
N CYS A 844 -20.10 -10.43 -46.08
CA CYS A 844 -21.21 -11.20 -45.53
C CYS A 844 -21.87 -11.96 -46.68
N LYS A 845 -21.43 -13.21 -46.91
CA LYS A 845 -21.88 -14.03 -48.04
C LYS A 845 -23.01 -14.96 -47.63
N PHE A 846 -24.11 -14.96 -48.39
CA PHE A 846 -25.20 -15.91 -48.20
C PHE A 846 -25.61 -16.58 -49.51
N LYS A 847 -25.92 -17.88 -49.39
CA LYS A 847 -26.46 -18.74 -50.46
C LYS A 847 -27.27 -19.88 -49.86
N ASN A 848 -27.99 -20.61 -50.70
CA ASN A 848 -28.73 -21.83 -50.35
C ASN A 848 -29.80 -21.64 -49.26
N ILE A 849 -30.32 -20.42 -49.10
CA ILE A 849 -31.46 -20.15 -48.21
C ILE A 849 -32.77 -20.45 -48.95
N ARG A 850 -33.70 -21.12 -48.25
CA ARG A 850 -35.03 -21.46 -48.74
C ARG A 850 -36.02 -20.43 -48.23
N LEU A 851 -36.68 -19.72 -49.14
CA LEU A 851 -37.68 -18.71 -48.83
C LEU A 851 -39.08 -19.30 -48.95
N VAL A 852 -39.89 -19.19 -47.89
CA VAL A 852 -41.27 -19.67 -47.87
C VAL A 852 -42.17 -18.52 -47.47
N GLY A 853 -43.19 -18.22 -48.27
CA GLY A 853 -44.12 -17.13 -48.02
C GLY A 853 -45.36 -17.25 -48.89
N HIS A 854 -46.38 -16.48 -48.59
CA HIS A 854 -47.52 -16.33 -49.49
C HIS A 854 -47.09 -15.64 -50.81
N PRO A 855 -47.87 -15.76 -51.89
CA PRO A 855 -47.59 -15.00 -53.11
C PRO A 855 -47.66 -13.49 -52.85
N GLY A 856 -46.67 -12.74 -53.33
CA GLY A 856 -46.58 -11.31 -53.09
C GLY A 856 -45.17 -10.75 -53.22
N ASP A 857 -45.05 -9.44 -53.01
CA ASP A 857 -43.78 -8.72 -53.00
C ASP A 857 -43.23 -8.64 -51.57
N TYR A 858 -41.97 -9.04 -51.42
CA TYR A 858 -41.23 -9.13 -50.18
C TYR A 858 -39.90 -8.39 -50.28
N LEU A 859 -39.33 -8.10 -49.13
CA LEU A 859 -38.02 -7.53 -48.93
C LEU A 859 -37.17 -8.58 -48.20
N LEU A 860 -36.19 -9.14 -48.90
CA LEU A 860 -35.18 -10.00 -48.27
C LEU A 860 -34.11 -9.10 -47.65
N GLN A 861 -34.08 -9.06 -46.33
CA GLN A 861 -33.33 -8.10 -45.55
C GLN A 861 -32.22 -8.83 -44.78
N LEU A 862 -30.97 -8.51 -45.07
CA LEU A 862 -29.81 -8.92 -44.29
C LEU A 862 -29.55 -7.83 -43.24
N LYS A 863 -29.55 -8.21 -41.97
CA LYS A 863 -29.29 -7.33 -40.84
C LYS A 863 -28.12 -7.86 -40.02
N ILE A 864 -27.15 -7.01 -39.71
CA ILE A 864 -26.09 -7.35 -38.75
C ILE A 864 -26.70 -7.39 -37.35
N ASN A 865 -26.49 -8.50 -36.65
CA ASN A 865 -26.98 -8.76 -35.29
C ASN A 865 -25.89 -8.54 -34.24
N THR A 866 -24.64 -8.87 -34.54
CA THR A 866 -23.48 -8.55 -33.70
C THR A 866 -22.44 -7.85 -34.55
N PHE A 867 -21.79 -6.84 -34.00
CA PHE A 867 -20.89 -5.96 -34.75
C PHE A 867 -19.42 -6.35 -34.60
N GLY A 868 -19.12 -7.47 -33.94
CA GLY A 868 -17.74 -7.88 -33.66
C GLY A 868 -17.01 -6.80 -32.85
N PRO A 869 -15.83 -6.34 -33.30
CA PRO A 869 -15.07 -5.28 -32.62
C PRO A 869 -15.61 -3.85 -32.91
N PHE A 870 -16.62 -3.71 -33.77
CA PHE A 870 -17.15 -2.41 -34.19
C PHE A 870 -18.34 -1.98 -33.33
N PHE A 871 -18.59 -0.67 -33.30
CA PHE A 871 -19.81 -0.12 -32.71
C PHE A 871 -21.00 -0.35 -33.63
N ALA A 872 -22.18 -0.47 -33.02
CA ALA A 872 -23.43 -0.57 -33.75
C ALA A 872 -23.67 0.70 -34.60
N PHE A 873 -24.01 0.51 -35.87
CA PHE A 873 -24.27 1.60 -36.81
C PHE A 873 -25.68 1.51 -37.42
N GLU A 874 -26.24 2.65 -37.80
CA GLU A 874 -27.66 2.74 -38.20
C GLU A 874 -27.96 2.00 -39.50
N LYS A 875 -27.11 2.12 -40.52
CA LYS A 875 -27.30 1.47 -41.83
C LYS A 875 -26.71 0.06 -41.85
N ASN A 876 -26.94 -0.71 -40.78
CA ASN A 876 -26.49 -2.10 -40.64
C ASN A 876 -27.37 -3.13 -41.36
N THR A 877 -28.25 -2.65 -42.24
CA THR A 877 -29.23 -3.45 -42.91
C THR A 877 -29.25 -3.12 -44.40
N ILE A 878 -29.24 -4.16 -45.23
CA ILE A 878 -29.40 -4.07 -46.68
C ILE A 878 -30.52 -5.00 -47.13
N SER A 879 -31.16 -4.68 -48.25
CA SER A 879 -32.30 -5.43 -48.74
C SER A 879 -32.34 -5.60 -50.25
N ILE A 880 -32.97 -6.70 -50.68
CA ILE A 880 -33.27 -7.01 -52.09
C ILE A 880 -34.76 -7.29 -52.22
N ASN A 881 -35.38 -6.81 -53.30
CA ASN A 881 -36.78 -7.10 -53.62
C ASN A 881 -36.92 -8.56 -54.05
N VAL A 882 -37.86 -9.28 -53.44
CA VAL A 882 -38.20 -10.67 -53.75
C VAL A 882 -39.67 -10.75 -54.11
N LYS A 883 -39.99 -11.33 -55.26
CA LYS A 883 -41.36 -11.60 -55.67
C LYS A 883 -41.63 -13.10 -55.58
N ILE A 884 -42.47 -13.50 -54.62
CA ILE A 884 -42.93 -14.89 -54.50
C ILE A 884 -44.11 -15.06 -55.45
N LEU A 885 -43.94 -15.91 -56.45
CA LEU A 885 -44.98 -16.25 -57.41
C LEU A 885 -46.05 -17.14 -56.78
N GLU A 886 -47.27 -16.99 -57.28
CA GLU A 886 -48.34 -17.94 -57.00
C GLU A 886 -48.00 -19.28 -57.66
N CYS A 887 -48.08 -20.36 -56.88
CA CYS A 887 -47.74 -21.67 -57.40
C CYS A 887 -48.78 -22.10 -58.41
N ASN A 888 -48.31 -22.38 -59.63
CA ASN A 888 -49.16 -22.65 -60.76
C ASN A 888 -49.82 -24.04 -60.59
N LEU A 889 -51.03 -24.06 -60.02
CA LEU A 889 -51.84 -25.25 -59.73
C LEU A 889 -52.48 -25.86 -60.99
N THR A 890 -51.96 -25.56 -62.18
CA THR A 890 -52.45 -26.15 -63.42
C THR A 890 -52.28 -27.67 -63.38
N GLU A 891 -53.36 -28.39 -63.71
CA GLU A 891 -53.42 -29.85 -63.71
C GLU A 891 -52.25 -30.43 -64.52
N GLY A 892 -51.24 -30.97 -63.81
CA GLY A 892 -50.05 -31.57 -64.42
C GLY A 892 -48.69 -31.07 -63.88
N SER A 893 -48.64 -30.00 -63.06
CA SER A 893 -47.36 -29.43 -62.61
C SER A 893 -46.67 -30.17 -61.45
N GLY A 894 -47.32 -31.14 -60.80
CA GLY A 894 -46.70 -31.99 -59.77
C GLY A 894 -46.36 -31.30 -58.44
N TYR A 895 -46.80 -30.05 -58.23
CA TYR A 895 -46.59 -29.32 -56.98
C TYR A 895 -47.77 -29.52 -56.02
N ILE A 896 -47.49 -29.91 -54.76
CA ILE A 896 -48.50 -29.99 -53.69
C ILE A 896 -48.27 -28.81 -52.74
N TYR A 897 -49.33 -28.03 -52.52
CA TYR A 897 -49.35 -26.89 -51.61
C TYR A 897 -49.61 -27.42 -50.19
N LYS A 898 -48.56 -27.65 -49.39
CA LYS A 898 -48.68 -28.26 -48.05
C LYS A 898 -47.81 -27.54 -47.02
N ASP A 899 -48.34 -27.35 -45.82
CA ASP A 899 -47.56 -26.95 -44.64
C ASP A 899 -46.77 -28.16 -44.15
N LYS A 900 -45.55 -28.30 -44.65
CA LYS A 900 -44.66 -29.43 -44.32
C LYS A 900 -44.05 -29.30 -42.93
N ASP A 901 -43.89 -28.05 -42.46
CA ASP A 901 -43.06 -27.73 -41.29
C ASP A 901 -43.90 -27.28 -40.08
N GLY A 902 -45.23 -27.41 -40.14
CA GLY A 902 -46.16 -27.08 -39.05
C GLY A 902 -46.20 -25.59 -38.70
N SER A 903 -45.86 -24.72 -39.65
CA SER A 903 -45.71 -23.27 -39.43
C SER A 903 -46.89 -22.43 -39.94
N ASN A 904 -47.91 -23.10 -40.48
CA ASN A 904 -49.08 -22.50 -41.11
C ASN A 904 -48.72 -21.62 -42.33
N ILE A 905 -47.61 -21.94 -43.00
CA ILE A 905 -47.12 -21.29 -44.23
C ILE A 905 -46.96 -22.38 -45.28
N MET A 906 -47.67 -22.24 -46.40
CA MET A 906 -47.71 -23.26 -47.43
C MET A 906 -46.48 -23.16 -48.35
N SER A 907 -45.84 -24.30 -48.61
CA SER A 907 -44.70 -24.43 -49.52
C SER A 907 -45.08 -25.26 -50.75
N CYS A 908 -44.47 -24.95 -51.89
CA CYS A 908 -44.73 -25.64 -53.15
C CYS A 908 -43.74 -26.78 -53.30
N ILE A 909 -44.22 -28.00 -53.07
CA ILE A 909 -43.37 -29.18 -53.02
C ILE A 909 -43.52 -29.94 -54.32
N SER A 910 -42.44 -30.07 -55.10
CA SER A 910 -42.43 -30.94 -56.28
C SER A 910 -42.49 -32.41 -55.83
N SER A 911 -43.46 -33.15 -56.35
CA SER A 911 -43.60 -34.59 -56.15
C SER A 911 -42.85 -35.33 -57.26
N SER A 912 -41.52 -35.44 -57.14
CA SER A 912 -40.76 -36.40 -57.96
C SER A 912 -40.63 -37.72 -57.20
N SER A 913 -41.37 -38.73 -57.65
CA SER A 913 -41.29 -40.10 -57.13
C SER A 913 -40.25 -40.90 -57.94
N SER A 914 -39.28 -41.46 -57.24
CA SER A 914 -38.38 -42.49 -57.74
C SER A 914 -39.06 -43.86 -57.69
N SER A 915 -39.18 -44.49 -58.87
CA SER A 915 -39.19 -45.93 -59.19
C SER A 915 -39.64 -46.96 -58.15
N SER A 916 -40.69 -47.73 -58.47
CA SER A 916 -40.63 -49.15 -58.92
C SER A 916 -41.77 -50.05 -58.43
N SER A 917 -42.28 -50.84 -59.40
CA SER A 917 -42.93 -52.16 -59.33
C SER A 917 -44.29 -52.38 -58.61
N SER A 918 -45.25 -52.71 -59.48
CA SER A 918 -46.16 -53.86 -59.47
C SER A 918 -47.41 -53.92 -58.57
N SER A 919 -48.53 -53.97 -59.31
CA SER A 919 -49.68 -54.89 -59.23
C SER A 919 -50.84 -54.65 -58.27
N SER A 920 -52.01 -54.58 -58.93
CA SER A 920 -53.34 -55.12 -58.61
C SER A 920 -54.29 -54.35 -57.67
N SER A 921 -55.30 -53.82 -58.35
CA SER A 921 -56.74 -53.93 -58.09
C SER A 921 -57.43 -53.12 -56.98
N SER A 922 -58.37 -52.31 -57.48
CA SER A 922 -59.73 -52.04 -57.00
C SER A 922 -59.95 -51.07 -55.84
N SER A 923 -60.55 -49.94 -56.24
CA SER A 923 -61.72 -49.29 -55.63
C SER A 923 -61.49 -48.23 -54.56
N SER A 924 -62.26 -47.15 -54.76
CA SER A 924 -62.72 -46.16 -53.78
C SER A 924 -61.87 -44.91 -53.60
N SER A 925 -62.34 -43.84 -54.27
CA SER A 925 -62.03 -42.45 -53.98
C SER A 925 -62.26 -42.14 -52.49
N ILE A 926 -61.18 -41.91 -51.75
CA ILE A 926 -61.20 -41.35 -50.40
C ILE A 926 -60.21 -40.21 -50.36
N LEU A 927 -60.73 -39.03 -50.04
CA LEU A 927 -59.99 -37.82 -49.71
C LEU A 927 -59.06 -38.12 -48.51
N HIS A 928 -57.75 -38.21 -48.71
CA HIS A 928 -56.79 -38.45 -47.62
C HIS A 928 -56.65 -37.19 -46.74
N ILE A 929 -57.52 -37.08 -45.74
CA ILE A 929 -57.32 -36.23 -44.57
C ILE A 929 -56.41 -37.00 -43.61
N TYR A 930 -55.18 -36.52 -43.42
CA TYR A 930 -54.24 -37.04 -42.42
C TYR A 930 -54.65 -36.53 -41.03
N ILE A 931 -55.02 -37.44 -40.14
CA ILE A 931 -55.33 -37.18 -38.73
C ILE A 931 -54.21 -37.83 -37.92
N PRO A 932 -53.40 -37.09 -37.15
CA PRO A 932 -52.33 -37.67 -36.34
C PRO A 932 -52.91 -38.56 -35.23
N VAL A 933 -52.34 -39.75 -35.04
CA VAL A 933 -52.80 -40.74 -34.06
C VAL A 933 -51.77 -40.86 -32.92
N CYS A 934 -52.20 -40.61 -31.68
CA CYS A 934 -51.38 -40.79 -30.47
C CYS A 934 -51.96 -41.90 -29.59
N GLU A 935 -51.20 -42.97 -29.32
CA GLU A 935 -51.58 -44.04 -28.40
C GLU A 935 -50.55 -44.22 -27.27
N PRO A 936 -50.94 -44.05 -25.98
CA PRO A 936 -52.26 -43.66 -25.48
C PRO A 936 -52.60 -42.18 -25.74
N ALA A 937 -53.89 -41.83 -25.67
CA ALA A 937 -54.36 -40.46 -25.88
C ALA A 937 -53.69 -39.46 -24.91
N CYS A 938 -53.35 -38.26 -25.43
CA CYS A 938 -52.74 -37.18 -24.65
C CYS A 938 -53.64 -36.77 -23.47
N ALA A 939 -53.12 -36.84 -22.24
CA ALA A 939 -53.85 -36.45 -21.04
C ALA A 939 -53.82 -34.92 -20.80
N ASN A 940 -54.66 -34.41 -19.89
CA ASN A 940 -54.66 -33.01 -19.43
C ASN A 940 -54.72 -31.93 -20.54
N ASN A 941 -55.50 -32.18 -21.60
CA ASN A 941 -55.70 -31.30 -22.77
C ASN A 941 -54.46 -31.08 -23.67
N GLY A 942 -53.45 -31.97 -23.62
CA GLY A 942 -52.40 -31.98 -24.64
C GLY A 942 -52.99 -32.30 -26.03
N LYS A 943 -52.53 -31.62 -27.08
CA LYS A 943 -53.02 -31.85 -28.45
C LYS A 943 -52.09 -32.80 -29.19
N CYS A 944 -52.63 -33.85 -29.79
CA CYS A 944 -51.85 -34.73 -30.67
C CYS A 944 -51.57 -33.96 -31.97
N VAL A 945 -50.34 -33.44 -32.11
CA VAL A 945 -49.93 -32.59 -33.23
C VAL A 945 -49.23 -33.40 -34.32
N ASN A 946 -48.73 -34.59 -33.99
CA ASN A 946 -48.17 -35.56 -34.94
C ASN A 946 -48.25 -36.98 -34.33
N ASP A 947 -48.04 -38.04 -35.10
CA ASP A 947 -48.16 -39.42 -34.61
C ASP A 947 -47.31 -39.66 -33.34
N ASN A 948 -47.95 -40.05 -32.23
CA ASN A 948 -47.38 -40.24 -30.89
C ASN A 948 -46.61 -39.05 -30.27
N LEU A 949 -46.84 -37.83 -30.77
CA LEU A 949 -46.25 -36.62 -30.23
C LEU A 949 -47.34 -35.65 -29.75
N CYS A 950 -47.53 -35.64 -28.42
CA CYS A 950 -48.44 -34.73 -27.75
C CYS A 950 -47.77 -33.36 -27.50
N ASP A 951 -48.38 -32.28 -27.98
CA ASP A 951 -48.01 -30.94 -27.60
C ASP A 951 -48.58 -30.61 -26.21
N CYS A 952 -47.69 -30.61 -25.21
CA CYS A 952 -48.00 -30.26 -23.84
C CYS A 952 -47.68 -28.77 -23.53
N SER A 953 -47.28 -27.95 -24.50
CA SER A 953 -46.77 -26.58 -24.29
C SER A 953 -47.80 -25.61 -23.69
N GLU A 954 -49.09 -25.82 -23.96
CA GLU A 954 -50.20 -25.07 -23.33
C GLU A 954 -50.59 -25.64 -21.95
N THR A 955 -49.90 -26.66 -21.44
CA THR A 955 -50.21 -27.34 -20.18
C THR A 955 -49.06 -27.20 -19.18
N LYS A 956 -49.35 -27.33 -17.87
CA LYS A 956 -48.31 -27.35 -16.80
C LYS A 956 -47.68 -28.74 -16.61
N PHE A 957 -47.88 -29.65 -17.55
CA PHE A 957 -47.48 -31.06 -17.49
C PHE A 957 -46.48 -31.40 -18.61
N THR A 958 -45.77 -32.50 -18.45
CA THR A 958 -44.69 -32.99 -19.30
C THR A 958 -44.78 -34.51 -19.49
N GLY A 959 -43.92 -35.03 -20.37
CA GLY A 959 -43.89 -36.43 -20.80
C GLY A 959 -44.77 -36.70 -22.02
N ASN A 960 -44.52 -37.84 -22.68
CA ASN A 960 -45.10 -38.17 -23.99
C ASN A 960 -46.64 -38.25 -24.03
N SER A 961 -47.30 -38.31 -22.87
CA SER A 961 -48.76 -38.29 -22.73
C SER A 961 -49.28 -37.12 -21.88
N CYS A 962 -48.46 -36.09 -21.60
CA CYS A 962 -48.80 -34.91 -20.79
C CYS A 962 -49.39 -35.22 -19.38
N SER A 963 -48.98 -36.32 -18.74
CA SER A 963 -49.54 -36.80 -17.46
C SER A 963 -48.67 -36.53 -16.23
N THR A 964 -47.40 -36.14 -16.41
CA THR A 964 -46.46 -35.91 -15.29
C THR A 964 -46.21 -34.41 -15.08
N ARG A 965 -46.10 -33.92 -13.83
CA ARG A 965 -45.73 -32.52 -13.59
C ARG A 965 -44.22 -32.33 -13.68
N TYR A 966 -43.79 -31.15 -14.10
CA TYR A 966 -42.38 -30.76 -14.03
C TYR A 966 -41.91 -30.76 -12.57
N LYS A 967 -40.79 -31.43 -12.26
CA LYS A 967 -40.15 -31.35 -10.94
C LYS A 967 -39.29 -30.10 -10.86
N GLN A 968 -39.24 -29.46 -9.69
CA GLN A 968 -38.35 -28.31 -9.49
C GLN A 968 -36.88 -28.75 -9.54
N THR A 969 -36.10 -28.19 -10.47
CA THR A 969 -34.67 -28.50 -10.63
C THR A 969 -33.82 -27.68 -9.67
N ARG A 970 -33.09 -28.34 -8.77
CA ARG A 970 -32.07 -27.71 -7.91
C ARG A 970 -30.72 -27.61 -8.63
N ILE A 971 -29.96 -26.56 -8.33
CA ILE A 971 -28.59 -26.38 -8.82
C ILE A 971 -27.67 -27.25 -7.98
N LYS A 972 -27.39 -28.47 -8.46
CA LYS A 972 -26.58 -29.49 -7.74
C LYS A 972 -25.20 -28.98 -7.31
N ILE A 973 -24.61 -28.07 -8.09
CA ILE A 973 -23.30 -27.49 -7.81
C ILE A 973 -23.32 -26.73 -6.47
N ILE A 974 -24.38 -25.95 -6.21
CA ILE A 974 -24.52 -25.19 -4.96
C ILE A 974 -24.64 -26.15 -3.76
N ASP A 975 -25.45 -27.21 -3.87
CA ASP A 975 -25.60 -28.22 -2.82
C ASP A 975 -24.27 -28.95 -2.52
N ILE A 976 -23.47 -29.24 -3.55
CA ILE A 976 -22.14 -29.86 -3.39
C ILE A 976 -21.18 -28.90 -2.67
N ILE A 977 -21.12 -27.64 -3.09
CA ILE A 977 -20.27 -26.61 -2.47
C ILE A 977 -20.63 -26.49 -0.98
N ILE A 978 -21.91 -26.36 -0.64
CA ILE A 978 -22.37 -26.24 0.75
C ILE A 978 -21.92 -27.46 1.58
N ARG A 979 -22.02 -28.68 1.05
CA ARG A 979 -21.59 -29.89 1.77
C ARG A 979 -20.08 -29.94 1.99
N ILE A 980 -19.28 -29.54 1.01
CA ILE A 980 -17.82 -29.47 1.15
C ILE A 980 -17.45 -28.44 2.23
N THR A 981 -18.04 -27.24 2.18
CA THR A 981 -17.80 -26.18 3.17
C THR A 981 -18.15 -26.65 4.58
N ILE A 982 -19.29 -27.32 4.76
CA ILE A 982 -19.69 -27.89 6.06
C ILE A 982 -18.67 -28.93 6.56
N ALA A 983 -18.18 -29.81 5.68
CA ALA A 983 -17.20 -30.83 6.05
C ALA A 983 -15.90 -30.20 6.53
N VAL A 984 -15.38 -29.20 5.81
CA VAL A 984 -14.15 -28.47 6.17
C VAL A 984 -14.31 -27.73 7.51
N LEU A 985 -15.39 -26.97 7.67
CA LEU A 985 -15.65 -26.22 8.91
C LEU A 985 -15.85 -27.16 10.12
N SER A 986 -16.46 -28.33 9.92
CA SER A 986 -16.64 -29.31 10.99
C SER A 986 -15.29 -29.87 11.47
N VAL A 987 -14.37 -30.20 10.54
CA VAL A 987 -13.01 -30.64 10.89
C VAL A 987 -12.27 -29.56 11.68
N PHE A 988 -12.37 -28.30 11.24
CA PHE A 988 -11.76 -27.17 11.92
C PHE A 988 -12.29 -27.00 13.36
N ILE A 989 -13.60 -27.16 13.59
CA ILE A 989 -14.17 -27.11 14.95
C ILE A 989 -13.62 -28.22 15.83
N PHE A 990 -13.45 -29.45 15.32
CA PHE A 990 -12.85 -30.53 16.11
C PHE A 990 -11.41 -30.22 16.53
N VAL A 991 -10.62 -29.58 15.64
CA VAL A 991 -9.27 -29.10 15.96
C VAL A 991 -9.31 -28.03 17.06
N ILE A 992 -10.24 -27.07 17.00
CA ILE A 992 -10.39 -26.06 18.05
C ILE A 992 -10.80 -26.68 19.38
N ILE A 993 -11.76 -27.61 19.39
CA ILE A 993 -12.17 -28.32 20.63
C ILE A 993 -10.97 -29.05 21.24
N TYR A 994 -10.16 -29.72 20.42
CA TYR A 994 -8.93 -30.38 20.87
C TYR A 994 -7.90 -29.37 21.42
N GLY A 995 -7.69 -28.25 20.73
CA GLY A 995 -6.81 -27.18 21.18
C GLY A 995 -7.24 -26.56 22.51
N LEU A 996 -8.53 -26.25 22.68
CA LEU A 996 -9.08 -25.74 23.94
C LEU A 996 -8.93 -26.74 25.09
N PHE A 997 -9.01 -28.03 24.81
CA PHE A 997 -8.76 -29.07 25.80
C PHE A 997 -7.28 -29.14 26.21
N TYR A 998 -6.37 -29.04 25.24
CA TYR A 998 -4.91 -29.10 25.49
C TYR A 998 -4.40 -27.85 26.22
N PHE A 999 -4.88 -26.66 25.83
CA PHE A 999 -4.44 -25.37 26.38
C PHE A 999 -5.32 -24.82 27.51
N LYS A 1000 -6.15 -25.66 28.14
CA LYS A 1000 -7.13 -25.24 29.17
C LYS A 1000 -6.54 -24.50 30.38
N ASP A 1001 -5.25 -24.72 30.66
CA ASP A 1001 -4.56 -24.18 31.84
C ASP A 1001 -3.93 -22.79 31.58
N ILE A 1002 -3.91 -22.31 30.32
CA ILE A 1002 -3.48 -20.95 29.99
C ILE A 1002 -4.47 -19.94 30.59
N ASP A 1003 -3.95 -18.91 31.27
CA ASP A 1003 -4.75 -17.94 32.03
C ASP A 1003 -5.84 -17.26 31.19
N ILE A 1004 -5.55 -16.97 29.91
CA ILE A 1004 -6.51 -16.38 28.96
C ILE A 1004 -7.70 -17.33 28.71
N ILE A 1005 -7.44 -18.61 28.42
CA ILE A 1005 -8.48 -19.62 28.13
C ILE A 1005 -9.28 -19.96 29.40
N LYS A 1006 -8.59 -20.01 30.54
CA LYS A 1006 -9.21 -20.21 31.85
C LYS A 1006 -10.14 -19.06 32.23
N ALA A 1007 -9.74 -17.81 31.95
CA ALA A 1007 -10.56 -16.62 32.16
C ALA A 1007 -11.81 -16.63 31.25
N ALA A 1008 -11.66 -16.99 29.97
CA ALA A 1008 -12.75 -17.09 29.00
C ALA A 1008 -13.77 -18.22 29.27
N SER A 1009 -13.52 -19.07 30.28
CA SER A 1009 -14.35 -20.20 30.72
C SER A 1009 -14.56 -21.24 29.62
N TYR A 1010 -13.51 -22.02 29.34
CA TYR A 1010 -13.47 -23.04 28.27
C TYR A 1010 -14.67 -24.01 28.22
N GLU A 1011 -15.32 -24.32 29.35
CA GLU A 1011 -16.54 -25.14 29.39
C GLU A 1011 -17.67 -24.57 28.51
N PHE A 1012 -17.87 -23.25 28.52
CA PHE A 1012 -18.88 -22.59 27.70
C PHE A 1012 -18.45 -22.45 26.24
N LEU A 1013 -17.15 -22.28 25.98
CA LEU A 1013 -16.62 -22.28 24.63
C LEU A 1013 -16.86 -23.63 23.95
N ASN A 1014 -16.65 -24.75 24.66
CA ASN A 1014 -16.96 -26.07 24.15
C ASN A 1014 -18.46 -26.28 23.89
N LEU A 1015 -19.35 -25.78 24.76
CA LEU A 1015 -20.80 -25.85 24.53
C LEU A 1015 -21.23 -25.06 23.28
N ILE A 1016 -20.64 -23.89 23.03
CA ILE A 1016 -20.88 -23.10 21.82
C ILE A 1016 -20.42 -23.88 20.58
N LEU A 1017 -19.21 -24.43 20.60
CA LEU A 1017 -18.67 -25.20 19.47
C LEU A 1017 -19.51 -26.45 19.16
N ILE A 1018 -19.98 -27.17 20.18
CA ILE A 1018 -20.91 -28.29 20.02
C ILE A 1018 -22.24 -27.82 19.41
N GLY A 1019 -22.77 -26.67 19.84
CA GLY A 1019 -23.97 -26.08 19.26
C GLY A 1019 -23.81 -25.72 17.79
N ILE A 1020 -22.64 -25.23 17.38
CA ILE A 1020 -22.32 -24.93 15.97
C ILE A 1020 -22.29 -26.22 15.14
N LEU A 1021 -21.71 -27.31 15.66
CA LEU A 1021 -21.74 -28.63 14.99
C LEU A 1021 -23.17 -29.13 14.75
N PHE A 1022 -24.08 -28.95 15.72
CA PHE A 1022 -25.50 -29.27 15.52
C PHE A 1022 -26.13 -28.42 14.40
N ASN A 1023 -25.85 -27.12 14.35
CA ASN A 1023 -26.33 -26.28 13.24
C ASN A 1023 -25.79 -26.73 11.88
N PHE A 1024 -24.52 -27.12 11.79
CA PHE A 1024 -23.95 -27.69 10.56
C PHE A 1024 -24.61 -29.00 10.15
N MET A 1025 -24.94 -29.88 11.10
CA MET A 1025 -25.73 -31.08 10.82
C MET A 1025 -27.13 -30.72 10.29
N ASN A 1026 -27.77 -29.67 10.81
CA ASN A 1026 -29.06 -29.20 10.29
C ASN A 1026 -28.95 -28.70 8.84
N VAL A 1027 -27.94 -27.87 8.53
CA VAL A 1027 -27.73 -27.40 7.14
C VAL A 1027 -27.46 -28.57 6.20
N ALA A 1028 -26.69 -29.57 6.64
CA ALA A 1028 -26.46 -30.78 5.84
C ALA A 1028 -27.77 -31.52 5.51
N ILE A 1029 -28.71 -31.61 6.45
CA ILE A 1029 -30.05 -32.21 6.22
C ILE A 1029 -30.84 -31.38 5.19
N LEU A 1030 -30.76 -30.05 5.23
CA LEU A 1030 -31.48 -29.14 4.31
C LEU A 1030 -31.02 -29.25 2.83
N THR A 1031 -29.84 -29.83 2.59
CA THR A 1031 -29.33 -30.10 1.23
C THR A 1031 -29.91 -31.39 0.61
N LYS A 1032 -30.83 -32.09 1.28
CA LYS A 1032 -31.51 -33.26 0.70
C LYS A 1032 -32.65 -32.84 -0.22
N GLU A 1033 -32.83 -33.57 -1.32
CA GLU A 1033 -33.84 -33.31 -2.34
C GLU A 1033 -35.25 -33.77 -1.91
N THR A 1034 -35.31 -34.84 -1.11
CA THR A 1034 -36.56 -35.41 -0.59
C THR A 1034 -36.44 -35.64 0.91
N TYR A 1035 -37.48 -35.32 1.67
CA TYR A 1035 -37.52 -35.51 3.12
C TYR A 1035 -38.46 -36.66 3.48
N LYS A 1036 -38.08 -37.45 4.47
CA LYS A 1036 -39.00 -38.32 5.21
C LYS A 1036 -39.53 -37.59 6.44
N ASP A 1037 -40.70 -37.99 6.94
CA ASP A 1037 -41.27 -37.42 8.18
C ASP A 1037 -40.27 -37.44 9.36
N SER A 1038 -39.50 -38.53 9.50
CA SER A 1038 -38.46 -38.64 10.51
C SER A 1038 -37.32 -37.63 10.33
N GLU A 1039 -36.98 -37.27 9.08
CA GLU A 1039 -35.93 -36.30 8.78
C GLU A 1039 -36.39 -34.86 9.05
N CYS A 1040 -37.67 -34.56 8.81
CA CYS A 1040 -38.28 -33.28 9.22
C CYS A 1040 -38.28 -33.12 10.75
N ILE A 1041 -38.59 -34.19 11.49
CA ILE A 1041 -38.53 -34.19 12.96
C ILE A 1041 -37.10 -33.96 13.47
N ILE A 1042 -36.12 -34.67 12.88
CA ILE A 1042 -34.70 -34.53 13.25
C ILE A 1042 -34.19 -33.12 12.94
N SER A 1043 -34.52 -32.54 11.78
CA SER A 1043 -34.12 -31.17 11.42
C SER A 1043 -34.67 -30.14 12.41
N CYS A 1044 -35.94 -30.25 12.80
CA CYS A 1044 -36.56 -29.39 13.81
C CYS A 1044 -35.90 -29.55 15.20
N PHE A 1045 -35.55 -30.77 15.59
CA PHE A 1045 -34.89 -31.04 16.86
C PHE A 1045 -33.45 -30.49 16.91
N ILE A 1046 -32.65 -30.75 15.87
CA ILE A 1046 -31.25 -30.34 15.79
C ILE A 1046 -31.13 -28.81 15.76
N SER A 1047 -31.98 -28.11 15.00
CA SER A 1047 -31.93 -26.65 14.89
C SER A 1047 -32.21 -25.95 16.24
N ASN A 1048 -33.19 -26.44 16.99
CA ASN A 1048 -33.55 -25.88 18.30
C ASN A 1048 -32.49 -26.18 19.38
N ILE A 1049 -31.85 -27.36 19.35
CA ILE A 1049 -30.75 -27.69 20.27
C ILE A 1049 -29.51 -26.87 19.95
N GLY A 1050 -29.14 -26.75 18.67
CA GLY A 1050 -28.02 -25.91 18.23
C GLY A 1050 -28.17 -24.47 18.70
N PHE A 1051 -29.35 -23.88 18.50
CA PHE A 1051 -29.69 -22.55 19.01
C PHE A 1051 -29.54 -22.45 20.53
N SER A 1052 -30.11 -23.39 21.27
CA SER A 1052 -30.11 -23.38 22.74
C SER A 1052 -28.70 -23.45 23.32
N LEU A 1053 -27.83 -24.27 22.73
CA LEU A 1053 -26.44 -24.44 23.19
C LEU A 1053 -25.58 -23.21 22.90
N ILE A 1054 -25.72 -22.61 21.71
CA ILE A 1054 -24.96 -21.40 21.33
C ILE A 1054 -25.43 -20.21 22.18
N PHE A 1055 -26.69 -19.80 22.01
CA PHE A 1055 -27.17 -18.55 22.59
C PHE A 1055 -27.41 -18.65 24.09
N GLY A 1056 -27.78 -19.83 24.60
CA GLY A 1056 -27.85 -20.06 26.04
C GLY A 1056 -26.48 -19.91 26.71
N SER A 1057 -25.41 -20.40 26.08
CA SER A 1057 -24.05 -20.32 26.63
C SER A 1057 -23.50 -18.90 26.57
N ILE A 1058 -23.71 -18.20 25.45
CA ILE A 1058 -23.31 -16.78 25.31
C ILE A 1058 -24.09 -15.92 26.30
N LEU A 1059 -25.41 -16.08 26.40
CA LEU A 1059 -26.25 -15.36 27.37
C LEU A 1059 -25.76 -15.55 28.81
N THR A 1060 -25.36 -16.79 29.14
CA THR A 1060 -24.84 -17.11 30.48
C THR A 1060 -23.50 -16.43 30.73
N LYS A 1061 -22.59 -16.41 29.74
CA LYS A 1061 -21.31 -15.68 29.83
C LYS A 1061 -21.53 -14.18 30.01
N THR A 1062 -22.35 -13.56 29.15
CA THR A 1062 -22.61 -12.12 29.21
C THR A 1062 -23.33 -11.73 30.50
N PHE A 1063 -24.34 -12.49 30.93
CA PHE A 1063 -25.01 -12.28 32.21
C PHE A 1063 -24.06 -12.39 33.40
N ARG A 1064 -23.16 -13.37 33.41
CA ARG A 1064 -22.16 -13.54 34.49
C ARG A 1064 -21.25 -12.32 34.60
N VAL A 1065 -20.70 -11.84 33.48
CA VAL A 1065 -19.82 -10.66 33.45
C VAL A 1065 -20.61 -9.42 33.90
N TYR A 1066 -21.78 -9.19 33.30
CA TYR A 1066 -22.68 -8.09 33.67
C TYR A 1066 -22.99 -8.09 35.19
N TYR A 1067 -23.34 -9.26 35.75
CA TYR A 1067 -23.66 -9.42 37.17
C TYR A 1067 -22.46 -9.13 38.08
N ILE A 1068 -21.25 -9.60 37.70
CA ILE A 1068 -20.01 -9.33 38.45
C ILE A 1068 -19.72 -7.83 38.50
N PHE A 1069 -19.78 -7.14 37.36
CA PHE A 1069 -19.38 -5.74 37.28
C PHE A 1069 -20.44 -4.76 37.79
N ARG A 1070 -21.73 -5.03 37.59
CA ARG A 1070 -22.81 -4.11 38.02
C ARG A 1070 -23.50 -4.47 39.34
N VAL A 1071 -23.66 -5.75 39.68
CA VAL A 1071 -24.49 -6.19 40.82
C VAL A 1071 -23.64 -6.58 42.02
N LEU A 1072 -22.56 -7.35 41.83
CA LEU A 1072 -21.71 -7.83 42.94
C LEU A 1072 -20.90 -6.72 43.62
N LYS A 1073 -20.61 -5.63 42.92
CA LYS A 1073 -19.98 -4.43 43.52
C LYS A 1073 -20.85 -3.79 44.62
N LYS A 1074 -22.16 -4.12 44.69
CA LYS A 1074 -23.11 -3.65 45.71
C LYS A 1074 -23.44 -4.67 46.81
N ILE A 1075 -23.32 -5.98 46.55
CA ILE A 1075 -23.79 -7.03 47.47
C ILE A 1075 -22.75 -8.16 47.48
N ASN A 1076 -21.92 -8.21 48.52
CA ASN A 1076 -20.71 -9.06 48.61
C ASN A 1076 -21.04 -10.56 48.78
N LYS A 1077 -21.59 -11.25 47.76
CA LYS A 1077 -22.07 -12.65 47.87
C LYS A 1077 -21.66 -13.52 46.68
N ARG A 1078 -21.08 -14.70 46.93
CA ARG A 1078 -20.65 -15.63 45.85
C ARG A 1078 -21.84 -16.28 45.14
N MET A 1079 -21.87 -16.25 43.79
CA MET A 1079 -22.87 -16.98 43.00
C MET A 1079 -22.73 -18.49 43.22
N LYS A 1080 -23.86 -19.18 43.39
CA LYS A 1080 -23.90 -20.64 43.61
C LYS A 1080 -23.73 -21.37 42.28
N PHE A 1081 -23.10 -22.55 42.29
CA PHE A 1081 -22.77 -23.31 41.07
C PHE A 1081 -23.98 -23.59 40.16
N TYR A 1082 -25.17 -23.87 40.71
CA TYR A 1082 -26.36 -24.15 39.90
C TYR A 1082 -26.86 -22.93 39.10
N THR A 1083 -26.62 -21.70 39.57
CA THR A 1083 -27.04 -20.50 38.83
C THR A 1083 -26.19 -20.27 37.59
N LYS A 1084 -25.02 -20.93 37.48
CA LYS A 1084 -24.13 -20.86 36.33
C LYS A 1084 -24.68 -21.56 35.10
N TYR A 1085 -25.44 -22.65 35.21
CA TYR A 1085 -25.92 -23.41 34.05
C TYR A 1085 -27.44 -23.30 33.79
N ALA A 1086 -28.15 -22.62 34.70
CA ALA A 1086 -29.61 -22.54 34.65
C ALA A 1086 -30.19 -21.98 33.34
N PRO A 1087 -29.64 -20.91 32.72
CA PRO A 1087 -30.21 -20.38 31.47
C PRO A 1087 -30.10 -21.36 30.29
N VAL A 1088 -28.95 -22.03 30.14
CA VAL A 1088 -28.72 -23.04 29.09
C VAL A 1088 -29.68 -24.22 29.26
N LEU A 1089 -29.74 -24.79 30.47
CA LEU A 1089 -30.56 -25.97 30.76
C LEU A 1089 -32.06 -25.67 30.66
N SER A 1090 -32.48 -24.48 31.10
CA SER A 1090 -33.86 -24.01 30.98
C SER A 1090 -34.30 -23.93 29.52
N LEU A 1091 -33.48 -23.30 28.68
CA LEU A 1091 -33.78 -23.12 27.25
C LEU A 1091 -33.81 -24.48 26.52
N LEU A 1092 -32.82 -25.33 26.80
CA LEU A 1092 -32.74 -26.68 26.23
C LEU A 1092 -33.96 -27.53 26.61
N THR A 1093 -34.35 -27.53 27.89
CA THR A 1093 -35.51 -28.29 28.37
C THR A 1093 -36.79 -27.79 27.71
N PHE A 1094 -36.94 -26.48 27.57
CA PHE A 1094 -38.08 -25.88 26.88
C PHE A 1094 -38.17 -26.37 25.43
N HIS A 1095 -37.11 -26.26 24.63
CA HIS A 1095 -37.12 -26.66 23.23
C HIS A 1095 -37.30 -28.17 23.02
N ILE A 1096 -36.72 -29.01 23.88
CA ILE A 1096 -36.93 -30.45 23.84
C ILE A 1096 -38.40 -30.77 24.14
N SER A 1097 -38.97 -30.16 25.19
CA SER A 1097 -40.37 -30.39 25.57
C SER A 1097 -41.36 -29.98 24.49
N THR A 1098 -41.15 -28.82 23.83
CA THR A 1098 -42.03 -28.35 22.74
C THR A 1098 -41.92 -29.24 21.50
N THR A 1099 -40.70 -29.67 21.15
CA THR A 1099 -40.49 -30.59 20.01
C THR A 1099 -41.16 -31.94 20.27
N VAL A 1100 -40.99 -32.52 21.45
CA VAL A 1100 -41.64 -33.80 21.85
C VAL A 1100 -43.16 -33.67 21.82
N LEU A 1101 -43.72 -32.55 22.28
CA LEU A 1101 -45.15 -32.27 22.18
C LEU A 1101 -45.60 -32.20 20.71
N PHE A 1102 -44.86 -31.53 19.82
CA PHE A 1102 -45.22 -31.43 18.39
C PHE A 1102 -45.15 -32.77 17.66
N VAL A 1103 -44.17 -33.61 17.98
CA VAL A 1103 -44.09 -34.99 17.47
C VAL A 1103 -45.29 -35.81 17.95
N SER A 1104 -45.64 -35.71 19.24
CA SER A 1104 -46.76 -36.46 19.82
C SER A 1104 -48.13 -36.11 19.20
N PHE A 1105 -48.29 -34.90 18.68
CA PHE A 1105 -49.50 -34.46 17.97
C PHE A 1105 -49.47 -34.70 16.45
N ASN A 1106 -48.46 -35.40 15.91
CA ASN A 1106 -48.26 -35.63 14.46
C ASN A 1106 -48.30 -34.35 13.62
N LYS A 1107 -47.77 -33.26 14.18
CA LYS A 1107 -47.83 -31.89 13.63
C LYS A 1107 -46.64 -31.53 12.71
N ILE A 1108 -45.75 -32.49 12.44
CA ILE A 1108 -44.59 -32.37 11.56
C ILE A 1108 -44.70 -33.48 10.52
N LYS A 1109 -44.88 -33.13 9.25
CA LYS A 1109 -44.99 -34.08 8.14
C LYS A 1109 -44.29 -33.55 6.89
N SER A 1110 -43.81 -34.45 6.05
CA SER A 1110 -43.33 -34.11 4.72
C SER A 1110 -44.51 -34.05 3.74
N GLU A 1111 -44.67 -32.92 3.04
CA GLU A 1111 -45.71 -32.72 2.04
C GLU A 1111 -45.14 -32.31 0.68
N ASN A 1112 -45.83 -32.68 -0.40
CA ASN A 1112 -45.50 -32.21 -1.74
C ASN A 1112 -46.11 -30.82 -1.94
N GLY A 1113 -45.25 -29.81 -2.03
CA GLY A 1113 -45.59 -28.46 -2.43
C GLY A 1113 -45.60 -28.27 -3.95
N ILE A 1114 -46.31 -27.24 -4.40
CA ILE A 1114 -46.32 -26.80 -5.80
C ILE A 1114 -45.80 -25.37 -5.84
N ASP A 1115 -44.83 -25.07 -6.71
CA ASP A 1115 -44.27 -23.72 -6.86
C ASP A 1115 -45.19 -22.81 -7.71
N SER A 1116 -44.82 -21.52 -7.83
CA SER A 1116 -45.60 -20.53 -8.61
C SER A 1116 -45.77 -20.91 -10.09
N ASN A 1117 -44.88 -21.75 -10.62
CA ASN A 1117 -44.86 -22.18 -12.01
C ASN A 1117 -45.53 -23.55 -12.21
N GLY A 1118 -46.11 -24.13 -11.15
CA GLY A 1118 -46.81 -25.42 -11.20
C GLY A 1118 -45.92 -26.65 -11.05
N ARG A 1119 -44.65 -26.47 -10.68
CA ARG A 1119 -43.68 -27.57 -10.48
C ARG A 1119 -43.79 -28.16 -9.09
N GLU A 1120 -43.60 -29.47 -8.97
CA GLU A 1120 -43.71 -30.19 -7.70
C GLU A 1120 -42.36 -30.23 -6.97
N TYR A 1121 -42.37 -29.98 -5.66
CA TYR A 1121 -41.22 -30.11 -4.74
C TYR A 1121 -41.66 -30.64 -3.38
N VAL A 1122 -40.76 -31.26 -2.61
CA VAL A 1122 -41.07 -31.80 -1.28
C VAL A 1122 -40.59 -30.81 -0.21
N LYS A 1123 -41.45 -30.50 0.77
CA LYS A 1123 -41.10 -29.64 1.92
C LYS A 1123 -41.63 -30.23 3.23
N CYS A 1124 -40.99 -29.87 4.33
CA CYS A 1124 -41.50 -30.17 5.66
C CYS A 1124 -42.57 -29.13 6.04
N ASP A 1125 -43.78 -29.58 6.36
CA ASP A 1125 -44.82 -28.75 6.95
C ASP A 1125 -44.70 -28.78 8.48
N TYR A 1126 -44.43 -27.61 9.05
CA TYR A 1126 -44.34 -27.39 10.48
C TYR A 1126 -45.59 -26.62 10.94
N SER A 1127 -46.26 -27.14 11.97
CA SER A 1127 -47.47 -26.51 12.50
C SER A 1127 -47.28 -25.05 12.88
N LYS A 1128 -48.33 -24.22 12.71
CA LYS A 1128 -48.39 -22.78 13.04
C LYS A 1128 -47.90 -22.40 14.46
N ASN A 1129 -47.81 -23.37 15.37
CA ASN A 1129 -47.30 -23.20 16.73
C ASN A 1129 -45.76 -23.07 16.81
N GLU A 1130 -45.02 -23.30 15.72
CA GLU A 1130 -43.57 -23.04 15.62
C GLU A 1130 -43.22 -21.56 15.86
N LYS A 1131 -44.16 -20.65 15.60
CA LYS A 1131 -44.05 -19.22 15.94
C LYS A 1131 -43.73 -18.99 17.41
N LEU A 1132 -44.12 -19.90 18.31
CA LEU A 1132 -43.80 -19.80 19.74
C LEU A 1132 -42.30 -20.00 20.02
N SER A 1133 -41.66 -20.99 19.37
CA SER A 1133 -40.21 -21.21 19.48
C SER A 1133 -39.43 -20.02 18.90
N PHE A 1134 -39.88 -19.48 17.77
CA PHE A 1134 -39.29 -18.27 17.18
C PHE A 1134 -39.39 -17.04 18.11
N LEU A 1135 -40.55 -16.83 18.75
CA LEU A 1135 -40.73 -15.72 19.70
C LEU A 1135 -39.79 -15.84 20.91
N ILE A 1136 -39.60 -17.06 21.42
CA ILE A 1136 -38.72 -17.31 22.56
C ILE A 1136 -37.26 -17.13 22.18
N ASN A 1137 -36.84 -17.62 21.00
CA ASN A 1137 -35.49 -17.39 20.49
C ASN A 1137 -35.19 -15.90 20.36
N THR A 1138 -36.13 -15.16 19.78
CA THR A 1138 -36.03 -13.70 19.62
C THR A 1138 -35.92 -13.00 20.98
N PHE A 1139 -36.73 -13.40 21.96
CA PHE A 1139 -36.68 -12.86 23.32
C PHE A 1139 -35.33 -13.11 24.01
N VAL A 1140 -34.78 -14.32 23.88
CA VAL A 1140 -33.45 -14.68 24.40
C VAL A 1140 -32.36 -13.78 23.81
N ILE A 1141 -32.43 -13.51 22.51
CA ILE A 1141 -31.48 -12.63 21.82
C ILE A 1141 -31.61 -11.18 22.30
N PHE A 1142 -32.82 -10.65 22.44
CA PHE A 1142 -33.02 -9.30 22.96
C PHE A 1142 -32.44 -9.13 24.38
N ILE A 1143 -32.66 -10.10 25.26
CA ILE A 1143 -32.07 -10.10 26.60
C ILE A 1143 -30.53 -10.20 26.52
N GLY A 1144 -30.01 -11.06 25.65
CA GLY A 1144 -28.58 -11.22 25.42
C GLY A 1144 -27.91 -9.92 24.97
N SER A 1145 -28.49 -9.24 23.97
CA SER A 1145 -28.04 -7.93 23.49
C SER A 1145 -28.08 -6.87 24.57
N TYR A 1146 -29.11 -6.88 25.43
CA TYR A 1146 -29.20 -5.96 26.56
C TYR A 1146 -28.03 -6.14 27.54
N PHE A 1147 -27.69 -7.38 27.91
CA PHE A 1147 -26.55 -7.64 28.78
C PHE A 1147 -25.21 -7.35 28.11
N ALA A 1148 -25.08 -7.67 26.82
CA ALA A 1148 -23.88 -7.41 26.03
C ALA A 1148 -23.61 -5.89 25.90
N TYR A 1149 -24.63 -5.08 25.65
CA TYR A 1149 -24.50 -3.62 25.69
C TYR A 1149 -24.08 -3.10 27.07
N GLY A 1150 -24.60 -3.72 28.14
CA GLY A 1150 -24.25 -3.37 29.51
C GLY A 1150 -22.79 -3.60 29.92
N ILE A 1151 -22.04 -4.42 29.16
CA ILE A 1151 -20.62 -4.73 29.42
C ILE A 1151 -19.63 -3.97 28.52
N ASN A 1152 -20.10 -3.21 27.52
CA ASN A 1152 -19.23 -2.48 26.58
C ASN A 1152 -18.35 -1.38 27.22
N ARG A 1153 -18.69 -0.94 28.44
CA ARG A 1153 -17.96 0.11 29.18
C ARG A 1153 -16.95 -0.44 30.20
N ILE A 1154 -16.55 -1.70 30.04
CA ILE A 1154 -15.56 -2.35 30.93
C ILE A 1154 -14.18 -2.22 30.28
N ASN A 1155 -13.13 -2.00 31.11
CA ASN A 1155 -11.73 -1.87 30.71
C ASN A 1155 -11.30 -2.93 29.68
N ASP A 1156 -10.55 -2.51 28.65
CA ASP A 1156 -10.23 -3.31 27.45
C ASP A 1156 -9.50 -4.61 27.75
N ARG A 1157 -8.81 -4.71 28.89
CA ARG A 1157 -8.17 -5.95 29.36
C ARG A 1157 -9.15 -7.11 29.59
N PHE A 1158 -10.44 -6.83 29.76
CA PHE A 1158 -11.50 -7.83 29.97
C PHE A 1158 -12.61 -7.80 28.90
N LYS A 1159 -12.42 -7.03 27.82
CA LYS A 1159 -13.41 -6.80 26.78
C LYS A 1159 -13.34 -7.92 25.74
N GLU A 1160 -14.13 -8.98 25.96
CA GLU A 1160 -14.42 -9.98 24.93
C GLU A 1160 -15.58 -9.46 24.07
N PRO A 1161 -15.51 -9.46 22.72
CA PRO A 1161 -16.53 -8.90 21.83
C PRO A 1161 -17.77 -9.80 21.71
N LEU A 1162 -18.39 -10.11 22.85
CA LEU A 1162 -19.56 -10.99 22.99
C LEU A 1162 -20.86 -10.37 22.43
N THR A 1163 -20.82 -9.09 22.02
CA THR A 1163 -21.91 -8.36 21.36
C THR A 1163 -22.10 -8.78 19.90
N ILE A 1164 -21.01 -9.09 19.21
CA ILE A 1164 -20.98 -9.35 17.76
C ILE A 1164 -21.96 -10.47 17.35
N PRO A 1165 -21.98 -11.66 18.01
CA PRO A 1165 -22.88 -12.75 17.61
C PRO A 1165 -24.38 -12.40 17.70
N PHE A 1166 -24.76 -11.55 18.66
CA PHE A 1166 -26.16 -11.12 18.80
C PHE A 1166 -26.57 -10.15 17.69
N TYR A 1167 -25.71 -9.19 17.36
CA TYR A 1167 -25.98 -8.22 16.29
C TYR A 1167 -26.08 -8.91 14.93
N PHE A 1168 -25.14 -9.79 14.61
CA PHE A 1168 -25.19 -10.56 13.36
C PHE A 1168 -26.47 -11.39 13.26
N TYR A 1169 -26.90 -12.05 14.34
CA TYR A 1169 -28.13 -12.84 14.32
C TYR A 1169 -29.39 -11.97 14.15
N ILE A 1170 -29.45 -10.79 14.79
CA ILE A 1170 -30.56 -9.85 14.62
C ILE A 1170 -30.63 -9.38 13.17
N ILE A 1171 -29.50 -8.95 12.60
CA ILE A 1171 -29.41 -8.51 11.20
C ILE A 1171 -29.86 -9.63 10.27
N TYR A 1172 -29.34 -10.85 10.46
CA TYR A 1172 -29.74 -12.02 9.69
C TYR A 1172 -31.26 -12.28 9.78
N THR A 1173 -31.83 -12.22 10.98
CA THR A 1173 -33.27 -12.47 11.19
C THR A 1173 -34.13 -11.41 10.54
N VAL A 1174 -33.72 -10.14 10.60
CA VAL A 1174 -34.40 -9.02 9.93
C VAL A 1174 -34.30 -9.16 8.41
N ALA A 1175 -33.12 -9.49 7.89
CA ALA A 1175 -32.92 -9.73 6.45
C ALA A 1175 -33.78 -10.89 5.94
N LEU A 1176 -33.86 -11.99 6.71
CA LEU A 1176 -34.71 -13.13 6.37
C LEU A 1176 -36.20 -12.77 6.43
N PHE A 1177 -36.62 -11.99 7.43
CA PHE A 1177 -37.99 -11.49 7.49
C PHE A 1177 -38.33 -10.56 6.31
N LEU A 1178 -37.42 -9.65 5.95
CA LEU A 1178 -37.57 -8.75 4.82
C LEU A 1178 -37.64 -9.50 3.49
N THR A 1179 -36.76 -10.49 3.27
CA THR A 1179 -36.80 -11.31 2.05
C THR A 1179 -38.10 -12.12 1.94
N VAL A 1180 -38.59 -12.70 3.04
CA VAL A 1180 -39.90 -13.37 3.06
C VAL A 1180 -41.06 -12.39 2.85
N ALA A 1181 -41.00 -11.20 3.44
CA ALA A 1181 -42.02 -10.17 3.28
C ALA A 1181 -42.05 -9.61 1.85
N ILE A 1182 -40.88 -9.39 1.24
CA ILE A 1182 -40.71 -8.96 -0.15
C ILE A 1182 -41.22 -10.07 -1.08
N ASN A 1183 -40.85 -11.33 -0.88
CA ASN A 1183 -41.34 -12.44 -1.68
C ASN A 1183 -42.86 -12.63 -1.58
N ASN A 1184 -43.45 -12.45 -0.39
CA ASN A 1184 -44.91 -12.50 -0.23
C ASN A 1184 -45.62 -11.28 -0.84
N LYS A 1185 -44.98 -10.12 -0.85
CA LYS A 1185 -45.52 -8.88 -1.47
C LYS A 1185 -45.37 -8.91 -2.99
N MET A 1186 -44.26 -9.43 -3.51
CA MET A 1186 -44.00 -9.72 -4.92
C MET A 1186 -44.90 -10.84 -5.45
N GLY A 1187 -45.17 -11.90 -4.67
CA GLY A 1187 -46.14 -12.94 -5.08
C GLY A 1187 -47.58 -12.41 -5.22
N ARG A 1188 -47.99 -11.45 -4.38
CA ARG A 1188 -49.30 -10.78 -4.49
C ARG A 1188 -49.36 -9.72 -5.60
N THR A 1189 -48.25 -9.07 -5.93
CA THR A 1189 -48.18 -8.10 -7.04
C THR A 1189 -47.91 -8.77 -8.39
N ALA A 1190 -47.23 -9.92 -8.44
CA ALA A 1190 -47.07 -10.74 -9.64
C ALA A 1190 -48.39 -11.39 -10.08
N SER A 1191 -49.31 -11.67 -9.15
CA SER A 1191 -50.69 -12.05 -9.50
C SER A 1191 -51.52 -10.89 -10.07
N SER A 1192 -51.09 -9.62 -9.90
CA SER A 1192 -51.74 -8.44 -10.49
C SER A 1192 -50.95 -7.81 -11.64
N MET A 1193 -49.75 -8.32 -11.95
CA MET A 1193 -48.87 -7.85 -13.03
C MET A 1193 -48.48 -8.96 -14.00
N TYR A 1194 -49.31 -10.01 -14.11
CA TYR A 1194 -49.19 -11.00 -15.20
C TYR A 1194 -49.85 -10.46 -16.49
N ASN A 1195 -49.33 -9.32 -16.95
CA ASN A 1195 -49.44 -8.78 -18.31
C ASN A 1195 -48.34 -7.72 -18.45
N ASN A 1196 -47.08 -8.15 -18.39
CA ASN A 1196 -45.96 -7.67 -19.21
C ASN A 1196 -44.65 -8.29 -18.71
N ASN A 1197 -43.91 -8.85 -19.66
CA ASN A 1197 -42.62 -9.48 -19.44
C ASN A 1197 -41.54 -8.41 -19.22
N VAL A 1198 -40.71 -8.62 -18.20
CA VAL A 1198 -39.26 -8.35 -18.08
C VAL A 1198 -38.96 -8.18 -16.58
N PHE A 1199 -38.26 -9.13 -15.97
CA PHE A 1199 -37.39 -8.87 -14.81
C PHE A 1199 -36.47 -10.07 -14.56
N LEU A 1200 -35.22 -9.96 -15.01
CA LEU A 1200 -34.06 -10.68 -14.49
C LEU A 1200 -33.06 -9.62 -14.01
N ALA A 1201 -32.35 -9.95 -12.94
CA ALA A 1201 -31.36 -9.14 -12.23
C ALA A 1201 -31.91 -8.17 -11.16
N ASN A 1202 -31.88 -8.61 -9.90
CA ASN A 1202 -31.42 -7.76 -8.79
C ASN A 1202 -31.21 -8.57 -7.50
N ASN A 1203 -30.02 -9.17 -7.35
CA ASN A 1203 -29.52 -9.68 -6.07
C ASN A 1203 -28.30 -8.89 -5.54
N ASN A 1204 -27.84 -7.85 -6.24
CA ASN A 1204 -26.66 -7.06 -5.85
C ASN A 1204 -26.94 -5.99 -4.78
N TRP A 1205 -28.20 -5.64 -4.53
CA TRP A 1205 -28.52 -4.51 -3.63
C TRP A 1205 -28.37 -4.86 -2.13
N VAL A 1206 -28.62 -6.12 -1.76
CA VAL A 1206 -28.54 -6.57 -0.35
C VAL A 1206 -27.09 -6.72 0.08
N THR A 1207 -26.22 -7.29 -0.77
CA THR A 1207 -24.79 -7.43 -0.52
C THR A 1207 -24.08 -6.08 -0.45
N LYS A 1208 -24.45 -5.15 -1.35
CA LYS A 1208 -23.90 -3.78 -1.37
C LYS A 1208 -24.35 -2.94 -0.17
N SER A 1209 -25.58 -3.14 0.32
CA SER A 1209 -26.07 -2.44 1.52
C SER A 1209 -25.48 -2.99 2.82
N ILE A 1210 -25.16 -4.29 2.90
CA ILE A 1210 -24.49 -4.88 4.07
C ILE A 1210 -23.02 -4.45 4.11
N ASN A 1211 -22.32 -4.48 2.98
CA ASN A 1211 -20.92 -4.04 2.91
C ASN A 1211 -20.77 -2.54 3.22
N ASN A 1212 -21.66 -1.69 2.70
CA ASN A 1212 -21.64 -0.26 3.03
C ASN A 1212 -21.99 0.06 4.48
N TRP A 1213 -22.64 -0.84 5.21
CA TRP A 1213 -22.99 -0.62 6.62
C TRP A 1213 -21.92 -1.17 7.57
N VAL A 1214 -21.24 -2.26 7.18
CA VAL A 1214 -20.06 -2.81 7.89
C VAL A 1214 -18.87 -1.85 7.79
N LEU A 1215 -18.58 -1.30 6.61
CA LEU A 1215 -17.53 -0.29 6.42
C LEU A 1215 -17.80 0.98 7.25
N LYS A 1216 -19.08 1.35 7.44
CA LYS A 1216 -19.46 2.52 8.23
C LYS A 1216 -19.40 2.30 9.74
N LEU A 1217 -19.42 1.03 10.19
CA LEU A 1217 -19.24 0.66 11.59
C LEU A 1217 -17.75 0.58 11.95
N GLU A 1218 -16.88 0.16 11.02
CA GLU A 1218 -15.42 0.25 11.20
C GLU A 1218 -14.95 1.72 11.23
N GLU A 1219 -15.51 2.60 10.38
CA GLU A 1219 -15.23 4.05 10.41
C GLU A 1219 -15.69 4.78 11.69
N THR A 1220 -16.61 4.20 12.48
CA THR A 1220 -17.11 4.84 13.72
C THR A 1220 -16.43 4.38 14.99
N ASP A 1221 -15.69 3.27 14.98
CA ASP A 1221 -14.81 2.90 16.09
C ASP A 1221 -13.45 3.64 16.01
N ASP A 1222 -12.89 3.86 14.82
CA ASP A 1222 -11.62 4.61 14.66
C ASP A 1222 -11.76 6.12 14.97
N LYS A 1223 -12.95 6.71 14.79
CA LYS A 1223 -13.17 8.15 15.09
C LYS A 1223 -13.43 8.49 16.55
N ASN A 1224 -13.67 7.49 17.42
CA ASN A 1224 -13.93 7.74 18.84
C ASN A 1224 -12.71 7.55 19.74
N GLU A 1225 -11.56 7.08 19.22
CA GLU A 1225 -10.31 7.00 20.00
C GLU A 1225 -9.51 8.31 20.00
N ASP A 1226 -9.70 9.19 19.01
CA ASP A 1226 -8.92 10.44 18.87
C ASP A 1226 -9.57 11.70 19.51
N GLU A 1227 -10.82 11.63 20.00
CA GLU A 1227 -11.51 12.79 20.61
C GLU A 1227 -11.60 12.78 22.15
N GLU A 1228 -11.06 11.77 22.86
CA GLU A 1228 -11.05 11.73 24.34
C GLU A 1228 -9.65 11.81 24.99
N THR A 1229 -8.65 12.33 24.26
CA THR A 1229 -7.43 12.92 24.84
C THR A 1229 -7.18 14.34 24.34
N SER A 1230 -8.10 15.24 24.70
CA SER A 1230 -7.84 16.69 24.83
C SER A 1230 -8.33 17.19 26.18
#